data_AF-A0A447GCP6-F1
#
_entry.id   AF-A0A447GCP6-F1
#
_cell.length_a   1.000
_cell.length_b   1.000
_cell.length_c   1.000
_cell.angle_alpha   90.00
_cell.angle_beta   90.00
_cell.angle_gamma   90.00
#
_symmetry.space_group_name_H-M   'P 1'
#
loop_
_entity.id
_entity.type
_entity.pdbx_description
1 polymer ?
#
loop_
_entity_poly.entity_id
_entity_poly.type
_entity_poly.pdbx_seq_one_letter_code
_entity_poly.pdbx_strand_id
1 'polypeptide(L)'
;MDSKLITVVKDVMDDARQRGVVFLDTEDEYFHGRSVTLDGRTVTSFSSCSYLGLEFHPALIGGVIEAGQRYGTQFSCSRAYLSHPLYSGAEYMLSELFGGHALLTPSTTLAHLAALPVLADERDAIVLDHQAHHSVHLGANQARAGGTRVELVRHEQLERAGDTIAQLARRHRTVWFCVDGVYSMYGDLAPVQLLQEALAIAPNVRLYVDDAHGMSWAGLHGRGSFLSRFPRDQRVVVATSLNKAFGAAGGCLVFDDPAELDLVRTSGGPLMFGGPVQPPMIGAVRASALIHLGPEIVVLQTALRARVDRVNARLAEAGLSAMAINETPIFFLHCGLPRVAYEVASRMLDDGIYVNSSVFPSVPMKHGGIRLSITAAHSFAEIDRVVDRLAVHIPAVLRDFQVPESQSTDVLASASPRAYLTAQSLAGTELRMESATSIRHLDRATWDSVLGEAAHCSWEAMAAAEAVYDVGNARPEHRWTFRYLLVRDRTGRVIAATFVTTLLLKDDMLSAEEVSRELEQRRATDPYYLTSKAVMTGSPLSEGNHVYLDRTAAWRDALRMILAAVDDEAERSEARTIIFRDLPAGDPEMQAFMLDEGLSRVPMLDTHTLTLDGMDEAKWYAALDKKKRYQLRPVFEHVKATDVSFHGAGLASLTFEETMHLHGLFEQLEGRKLRLNLFRLPATLLPAMLRSPSWELGVIRIRADAGGPPQPVAFWAAHKHGKTYAPFLCGLDDSWRDHDIYRSMILHWVRRARALSMCALRMGMDAEIEKRRFGARTEHTCLYVRTSDDYSGALLSEAVANVAVGQQIRPAGDQSSPVPSATESNEDQRCRATAET
;
A
#
# COMPACT_ATOMS: atom_id res chain seq x y z
N MET A 1 15.81 -0.16 9.83
CA MET A 1 14.53 0.58 9.96
C MET A 1 13.85 0.38 8.62
N ASP A 2 13.22 -0.76 8.42
CA ASP A 2 12.90 -1.24 7.06
C ASP A 2 11.38 -1.28 6.89
N SER A 3 10.76 -0.09 6.92
CA SER A 3 9.36 0.01 6.50
C SER A 3 9.28 -0.08 4.98
N LYS A 4 8.60 -1.12 4.49
CA LYS A 4 8.35 -1.36 3.06
C LYS A 4 7.71 -0.12 2.41
N LEU A 5 6.75 0.51 3.09
CA LEU A 5 6.08 1.72 2.61
C LEU A 5 7.03 2.93 2.51
N ILE A 6 7.88 3.15 3.53
CA ILE A 6 8.86 4.26 3.50
C ILE A 6 9.81 4.10 2.32
N THR A 7 10.24 2.88 2.02
CA THR A 7 11.13 2.61 0.87
C THR A 7 10.45 2.98 -0.44
N VAL A 8 9.19 2.58 -0.64
CA VAL A 8 8.42 2.93 -1.84
C VAL A 8 8.20 4.44 -1.95
N VAL A 9 7.77 5.10 -0.86
CA VAL A 9 7.57 6.55 -0.85
C VAL A 9 8.88 7.26 -1.17
N LYS A 10 10.00 6.83 -0.59
CA LYS A 10 11.32 7.39 -0.88
C LYS A 10 11.72 7.21 -2.34
N ASP A 11 11.57 6.00 -2.89
CA ASP A 11 11.92 5.73 -4.30
C ASP A 11 11.10 6.62 -5.26
N VAL A 12 9.80 6.79 -5.01
CA VAL A 12 8.92 7.67 -5.81
C VAL A 12 9.31 9.14 -5.69
N MET A 13 9.59 9.61 -4.47
CA MET A 13 9.97 10.99 -4.20
C MET A 13 11.36 11.33 -4.74
N ASP A 14 12.30 10.38 -4.69
CA ASP A 14 13.64 10.54 -5.26
C ASP A 14 13.59 10.64 -6.80
N ASP A 15 12.78 9.83 -7.48
CA ASP A 15 12.57 9.93 -8.93
C ASP A 15 11.96 11.30 -9.28
N ALA A 16 10.91 11.72 -8.58
CA ALA A 16 10.30 13.04 -8.78
C ALA A 16 11.28 14.20 -8.54
N ARG A 17 12.15 14.08 -7.53
CA ARG A 17 13.20 15.06 -7.23
C ARG A 17 14.26 15.08 -8.32
N GLN A 18 14.70 13.93 -8.83
CA GLN A 18 15.68 13.84 -9.92
C GLN A 18 15.14 14.47 -11.21
N ARG A 19 13.82 14.40 -11.42
CA ARG A 19 13.12 15.06 -12.55
C ARG A 19 12.87 16.55 -12.34
N GLY A 20 13.16 17.11 -11.17
CA GLY A 20 13.00 18.54 -10.90
C GLY A 20 11.55 19.01 -10.86
N VAL A 21 10.61 18.17 -10.38
CA VAL A 21 9.18 18.52 -10.32
C VAL A 21 8.61 18.60 -8.89
N VAL A 22 9.41 18.23 -7.88
CA VAL A 22 9.07 18.32 -6.44
C VAL A 22 10.30 18.71 -5.61
N PHE A 23 10.08 19.16 -4.37
CA PHE A 23 11.14 19.69 -3.49
C PHE A 23 11.96 20.81 -4.14
N LEU A 24 11.28 21.71 -4.85
CA LEU A 24 11.88 22.88 -5.48
C LEU A 24 11.99 24.03 -4.48
N ASP A 25 13.06 24.80 -4.59
CA ASP A 25 13.31 25.97 -3.76
C ASP A 25 12.96 27.24 -4.54
N THR A 26 12.16 28.12 -3.95
CA THR A 26 11.84 29.44 -4.52
C THR A 26 12.92 30.46 -4.21
N GLU A 27 13.29 31.30 -5.18
CA GLU A 27 14.39 32.26 -5.08
C GLU A 27 13.93 33.72 -4.88
N ASP A 28 12.62 33.96 -4.74
CA ASP A 28 12.05 35.31 -4.71
C ASP A 28 12.40 36.08 -3.42
N GLU A 29 12.88 37.32 -3.56
CA GLU A 29 12.99 38.26 -2.42
C GLU A 29 11.62 38.83 -2.02
N TYR A 30 10.70 38.94 -2.99
CA TYR A 30 9.35 39.46 -2.81
C TYR A 30 8.34 38.55 -3.51
N PHE A 31 7.35 38.07 -2.74
CA PHE A 31 6.26 37.28 -3.31
C PHE A 31 5.12 38.19 -3.79
N HIS A 32 4.58 37.86 -4.96
CA HIS A 32 3.44 38.56 -5.57
C HIS A 32 2.19 37.67 -5.72
N GLY A 33 2.18 36.52 -5.06
CA GLY A 33 1.04 35.60 -4.95
C GLY A 33 0.65 34.80 -6.20
N ARG A 34 1.13 35.20 -7.39
CA ARG A 34 0.83 34.52 -8.67
C ARG A 34 2.02 33.91 -9.39
N SER A 35 3.24 34.33 -9.03
CA SER A 35 4.48 33.90 -9.67
C SER A 35 5.52 33.54 -8.62
N VAL A 36 6.38 32.60 -8.97
CA VAL A 36 7.56 32.18 -8.18
C VAL A 36 8.76 32.06 -9.10
N THR A 37 9.96 32.21 -8.57
CA THR A 37 11.22 32.06 -9.30
C THR A 37 11.87 30.74 -8.91
N LEU A 38 12.09 29.88 -9.90
CA LEU A 38 12.68 28.55 -9.77
C LEU A 38 13.88 28.46 -10.74
N ASP A 39 15.06 28.11 -10.23
CA ASP A 39 16.30 28.00 -11.01
C ASP A 39 16.55 29.24 -11.91
N GLY A 40 16.41 30.44 -11.36
CA GLY A 40 16.54 31.72 -12.06
C GLY A 40 15.43 32.05 -13.07
N ARG A 41 14.34 31.26 -13.15
CA ARG A 41 13.21 31.49 -14.05
C ARG A 41 11.93 31.83 -13.28
N THR A 42 11.33 32.98 -13.58
CA THR A 42 10.02 33.33 -13.04
C THR A 42 8.91 32.59 -13.81
N VAL A 43 8.06 31.88 -13.07
CA VAL A 43 6.95 31.06 -13.60
C VAL A 43 5.63 31.42 -12.93
N THR A 44 4.51 31.26 -13.64
CA THR A 44 3.16 31.41 -13.05
C THR A 44 2.81 30.15 -12.26
N SER A 45 2.43 30.29 -10.99
CA SER A 45 2.19 29.16 -10.09
C SER A 45 0.71 28.85 -9.89
N PHE A 46 0.30 27.63 -10.20
CA PHE A 46 -1.04 27.11 -9.94
C PHE A 46 -1.07 26.14 -8.74
N SER A 47 -0.23 26.37 -7.72
CA SER A 47 -0.11 25.49 -6.55
C SER A 47 -0.62 26.08 -5.23
N SER A 48 -0.83 27.41 -5.17
CA SER A 48 -1.18 28.09 -3.93
C SER A 48 -2.57 27.68 -3.42
N CYS A 49 -2.64 27.35 -2.13
CA CYS A 49 -3.90 27.13 -1.42
C CYS A 49 -4.47 28.43 -0.82
N SER A 50 -3.83 29.59 -1.04
CA SER A 50 -4.42 30.88 -0.68
C SER A 50 -5.39 31.35 -1.76
N TYR A 51 -6.57 30.74 -1.77
CA TYR A 51 -7.55 30.94 -2.85
C TYR A 51 -7.99 32.40 -3.01
N LEU A 52 -7.99 33.19 -1.93
CA LEU A 52 -8.32 34.62 -1.98
C LEU A 52 -7.10 35.55 -1.98
N GLY A 53 -5.88 35.03 -1.75
CA GLY A 53 -4.65 35.83 -1.71
C GLY A 53 -4.57 36.82 -0.53
N LEU A 54 -5.24 36.53 0.59
CA LEU A 54 -5.38 37.46 1.72
C LEU A 54 -4.07 37.72 2.49
N GLU A 55 -3.10 36.82 2.41
CA GLU A 55 -1.79 36.95 3.08
C GLU A 55 -1.01 38.21 2.65
N PHE A 56 -1.31 38.77 1.48
CA PHE A 56 -0.74 40.03 0.98
C PHE A 56 -1.63 41.25 1.25
N HIS A 57 -2.80 41.05 1.84
CA HIS A 57 -3.76 42.13 2.04
C HIS A 57 -3.24 43.15 3.08
N PRO A 58 -3.25 44.47 2.78
CA PRO A 58 -2.67 45.49 3.67
C PRO A 58 -3.22 45.47 5.10
N ALA A 59 -4.50 45.13 5.28
CA ALA A 59 -5.09 45.04 6.62
C ALA A 59 -4.51 43.88 7.44
N LEU A 60 -4.20 42.74 6.83
CA LEU A 60 -3.60 41.60 7.53
C LEU A 60 -2.16 41.93 7.92
N ILE A 61 -1.36 42.48 7.01
CA ILE A 61 0.00 42.96 7.28
C ILE A 61 -0.02 44.01 8.40
N GLY A 62 -0.96 44.95 8.35
CA GLY A 62 -1.18 45.94 9.41
C GLY A 62 -1.47 45.29 10.77
N GLY A 63 -2.33 44.27 10.80
CA GLY A 63 -2.63 43.49 12.00
C GLY A 63 -1.41 42.76 12.57
N VAL A 64 -0.54 42.20 11.71
CA VAL A 64 0.73 41.59 12.10
C VAL A 64 1.66 42.63 12.74
N ILE A 65 1.83 43.78 12.08
CA ILE A 65 2.71 44.86 12.57
C ILE A 65 2.21 45.39 13.91
N GLU A 66 0.93 45.70 14.05
CA GLU A 66 0.35 46.23 15.29
C GLU A 66 0.55 45.25 16.45
N ALA A 67 0.19 43.98 16.25
CA ALA A 67 0.31 42.98 17.29
C ALA A 67 1.78 42.68 17.63
N GLY A 68 2.68 42.67 16.65
CA GLY A 68 4.12 42.52 16.87
C GLY A 68 4.74 43.66 17.65
N GLN A 69 4.34 44.91 17.38
CA GLN A 69 4.80 46.09 18.13
C GLN A 69 4.29 46.08 19.57
N ARG A 70 3.05 45.65 19.80
CA ARG A 70 2.40 45.71 21.11
C ARG A 70 2.75 44.53 22.03
N TYR A 71 2.87 43.34 21.46
CA TYR A 71 2.97 42.09 22.22
C TYR A 71 4.25 41.28 21.93
N GLY A 72 5.08 41.75 21.00
CA GLY A 72 6.28 41.02 20.56
C GLY A 72 5.97 39.88 19.59
N THR A 73 7.00 39.12 19.24
CA THR A 73 6.92 38.05 18.24
C THR A 73 6.31 36.75 18.79
N GLN A 74 6.37 36.54 20.11
CA GLN A 74 5.99 35.28 20.72
C GLN A 74 5.40 35.49 22.12
N PHE A 75 4.41 34.66 22.46
CA PHE A 75 3.91 34.49 23.82
C PHE A 75 4.30 33.10 24.33
N SER A 76 5.44 33.00 25.00
CA SER A 76 6.06 31.73 25.41
C SER A 76 5.39 31.11 26.65
N CYS A 77 4.07 30.93 26.60
CA CYS A 77 3.30 30.27 27.64
C CYS A 77 2.22 29.40 27.00
N SER A 78 2.01 28.19 27.54
CA SER A 78 0.88 27.38 27.13
C SER A 78 -0.43 28.02 27.56
N ARG A 79 -1.44 27.90 26.69
CA ARG A 79 -2.81 28.37 26.93
C ARG A 79 -3.48 27.70 28.14
N ALA A 80 -3.02 26.52 28.55
CA ALA A 80 -3.51 25.87 29.78
C ALA A 80 -3.18 26.67 31.05
N TYR A 81 -2.07 27.41 31.06
CA TYR A 81 -1.68 28.23 32.19
C TYR A 81 -2.17 29.67 32.03
N LEU A 82 -1.82 30.31 30.90
CA LEU A 82 -2.18 31.68 30.60
C LEU A 82 -2.52 31.79 29.11
N SER A 83 -3.62 32.45 28.77
CA SER A 83 -4.01 32.72 27.39
C SER A 83 -3.68 34.17 27.02
N HIS A 84 -3.14 34.38 25.81
CA HIS A 84 -2.88 35.71 25.30
C HIS A 84 -4.20 36.50 25.11
N PRO A 85 -4.28 37.79 25.46
CA PRO A 85 -5.54 38.56 25.40
C PRO A 85 -6.14 38.69 23.99
N LEU A 86 -5.36 38.48 22.93
CA LEU A 86 -5.87 38.50 21.55
C LEU A 86 -6.76 37.29 21.21
N TYR A 87 -6.65 36.18 21.93
CA TYR A 87 -7.42 34.97 21.64
C TYR A 87 -8.92 35.18 21.76
N SER A 88 -9.38 35.82 22.85
CA SER A 88 -10.81 35.99 23.10
C SER A 88 -11.49 36.81 22.00
N GLY A 89 -10.84 37.91 21.57
CA GLY A 89 -11.34 38.73 20.47
C GLY A 89 -11.33 38.00 19.13
N ALA A 90 -10.30 37.20 18.85
CA ALA A 90 -10.22 36.39 17.64
C ALA A 90 -11.30 35.29 17.61
N GLU A 91 -11.43 34.51 18.69
CA GLU A 91 -12.42 33.43 18.82
C GLU A 91 -13.86 33.96 18.77
N TYR A 92 -14.12 35.16 19.32
CA TYR A 92 -15.40 35.84 19.19
C TYR A 92 -15.74 36.14 17.73
N MET A 93 -14.83 36.80 17.00
CA MET A 93 -15.05 37.14 15.58
C MET A 93 -15.19 35.89 14.70
N LEU A 94 -14.40 34.84 14.97
CA LEU A 94 -14.53 33.56 14.27
C LEU A 94 -15.89 32.91 14.59
N SER A 95 -16.37 33.00 15.83
CA SER A 95 -17.70 32.49 16.21
C SER A 95 -18.81 33.21 15.43
N GLU A 96 -18.72 34.54 15.29
CA GLU A 96 -19.66 35.32 14.45
C GLU A 96 -19.59 34.92 12.98
N LEU A 97 -18.38 34.70 12.45
CA LEU A 97 -18.16 34.29 11.06
C LEU A 97 -18.82 32.92 10.78
N PHE A 98 -18.49 31.91 11.59
CA PHE A 98 -18.93 30.54 11.38
C PHE A 98 -20.39 30.29 11.82
N GLY A 99 -20.92 31.11 12.72
CA GLY A 99 -22.26 30.94 13.29
C GLY A 99 -22.34 29.86 14.38
N GLY A 100 -21.22 29.50 15.01
CA GLY A 100 -21.09 28.52 16.10
C GLY A 100 -20.01 28.95 17.09
N HIS A 101 -19.62 28.08 18.01
CA HIS A 101 -18.55 28.34 18.97
C HIS A 101 -17.19 27.97 18.38
N ALA A 102 -16.33 28.97 18.15
CA ALA A 102 -15.04 28.79 17.51
C ALA A 102 -13.88 28.65 18.53
N LEU A 103 -13.04 27.64 18.33
CA LEU A 103 -11.80 27.41 19.08
C LEU A 103 -10.60 27.55 18.14
N LEU A 104 -9.78 28.58 18.37
CA LEU A 104 -8.57 28.81 17.59
C LEU A 104 -7.50 27.79 18.02
N THR A 105 -6.81 27.20 17.05
CA THR A 105 -5.79 26.16 17.27
C THR A 105 -4.49 26.52 16.54
N PRO A 106 -3.31 26.02 16.96
CA PRO A 106 -2.04 26.38 16.33
C PRO A 106 -1.89 25.90 14.88
N SER A 107 -2.59 24.84 14.49
CA SER A 107 -2.74 24.39 13.10
C SER A 107 -3.95 23.46 12.99
N THR A 108 -4.48 23.25 11.79
CA THR A 108 -5.56 22.27 11.55
C THR A 108 -5.14 20.85 11.96
N THR A 109 -3.88 20.46 11.72
CA THR A 109 -3.36 19.16 12.18
C THR A 109 -3.44 19.00 13.69
N LEU A 110 -3.02 20.02 14.44
CA LEU A 110 -3.09 20.01 15.91
C LEU A 110 -4.53 20.13 16.42
N ALA A 111 -5.44 20.69 15.61
CA ALA A 111 -6.87 20.70 15.90
C ALA A 111 -7.44 19.27 15.94
N HIS A 112 -7.14 18.44 14.93
CA HIS A 112 -7.63 17.05 14.92
C HIS A 112 -7.02 16.20 16.05
N LEU A 113 -5.71 16.35 16.29
CA LEU A 113 -5.01 15.67 17.39
C LEU A 113 -5.51 16.11 18.78
N ALA A 114 -6.03 17.33 18.91
CA ALA A 114 -6.66 17.81 20.14
C ALA A 114 -8.11 17.35 20.28
N ALA A 115 -8.86 17.26 19.19
CA ALA A 115 -10.29 16.99 19.20
C ALA A 115 -10.63 15.50 19.22
N LEU A 116 -10.16 14.73 18.24
CA LEU A 116 -10.63 13.34 18.02
C LEU A 116 -10.37 12.42 19.22
N PRO A 117 -9.18 12.41 19.87
CA PRO A 117 -8.92 11.54 21.03
C PRO A 117 -9.70 11.92 22.30
N VAL A 118 -10.31 13.10 22.32
CA VAL A 118 -11.09 13.61 23.46
C VAL A 118 -12.58 13.48 23.22
N LEU A 119 -13.00 13.65 21.96
CA LEU A 119 -14.40 13.50 21.53
C LEU A 119 -14.82 12.03 21.40
N ALA A 120 -13.88 11.11 21.22
CA ALA A 120 -14.11 9.68 21.14
C ALA A 120 -13.17 8.93 22.10
N ASP A 121 -13.74 8.20 23.06
CA ASP A 121 -13.01 7.36 24.00
C ASP A 121 -13.24 5.85 23.72
N GLU A 122 -12.82 4.96 24.62
CA GLU A 122 -12.95 3.50 24.46
C GLU A 122 -14.40 3.00 24.40
N ARG A 123 -15.39 3.83 24.74
CA ARG A 123 -16.83 3.51 24.66
C ARG A 123 -17.46 3.97 23.35
N ASP A 124 -16.70 4.68 22.52
CA ASP A 124 -17.16 5.26 21.26
C ASP A 124 -16.53 4.55 20.06
N ALA A 125 -17.01 4.90 18.87
CA ALA A 125 -16.42 4.46 17.62
C ALA A 125 -16.24 5.63 16.64
N ILE A 126 -15.28 5.48 15.74
CA ILE A 126 -15.03 6.37 14.60
C ILE A 126 -15.21 5.54 13.32
N VAL A 127 -15.99 6.06 12.39
CA VAL A 127 -16.03 5.63 10.99
C VAL A 127 -15.28 6.68 10.19
N LEU A 128 -14.24 6.31 9.46
CA LEU A 128 -13.34 7.23 8.79
C LEU A 128 -13.35 6.98 7.29
N ASP A 129 -13.57 8.01 6.48
CA ASP A 129 -13.32 7.92 5.04
C ASP A 129 -11.81 7.73 4.79
N HIS A 130 -11.44 6.72 4.00
CA HIS A 130 -10.05 6.49 3.62
C HIS A 130 -9.38 7.68 2.92
N GLN A 131 -10.12 8.51 2.20
CA GLN A 131 -9.58 9.72 1.54
C GLN A 131 -9.61 10.97 2.42
N ALA A 132 -10.15 10.90 3.65
CA ALA A 132 -10.06 12.01 4.59
C ALA A 132 -8.60 12.42 4.80
N HIS A 133 -8.36 13.70 5.06
CA HIS A 133 -7.01 14.24 5.13
C HIS A 133 -6.14 13.49 6.15
N HIS A 134 -4.85 13.32 5.83
CA HIS A 134 -3.92 12.53 6.66
C HIS A 134 -3.92 12.95 8.15
N SER A 135 -4.12 14.23 8.47
CA SER A 135 -4.20 14.66 9.86
C SER A 135 -5.46 14.21 10.61
N VAL A 136 -6.57 13.94 9.91
CA VAL A 136 -7.76 13.30 10.49
C VAL A 136 -7.42 11.85 10.86
N HIS A 137 -6.72 11.13 9.97
CA HIS A 137 -6.19 9.79 10.26
C HIS A 137 -5.26 9.79 11.47
N LEU A 138 -4.37 10.78 11.61
CA LEU A 138 -3.49 10.90 12.78
C LEU A 138 -4.29 11.07 14.09
N GLY A 139 -5.31 11.92 14.10
CA GLY A 139 -6.20 12.09 15.25
C GLY A 139 -7.01 10.82 15.58
N ALA A 140 -7.57 10.16 14.56
CA ALA A 140 -8.29 8.90 14.73
C ALA A 140 -7.38 7.77 15.21
N ASN A 141 -6.14 7.68 14.72
CA ASN A 141 -5.16 6.69 15.18
C ASN A 141 -4.73 6.94 16.62
N GLN A 142 -4.64 8.21 17.05
CA GLN A 142 -4.40 8.53 18.46
C GLN A 142 -5.59 8.12 19.34
N ALA A 143 -6.84 8.34 18.89
CA ALA A 143 -8.03 7.83 19.59
C ALA A 143 -8.04 6.29 19.66
N ARG A 144 -7.69 5.61 18.56
CA ARG A 144 -7.51 4.15 18.49
C ARG A 144 -6.50 3.65 19.51
N ALA A 145 -5.36 4.34 19.65
CA ALA A 145 -4.36 4.00 20.66
C ALA A 145 -4.90 4.16 22.10
N GLY A 146 -5.88 5.04 22.30
CA GLY A 146 -6.64 5.18 23.55
C GLY A 146 -7.74 4.13 23.76
N GLY A 147 -7.97 3.22 22.81
CA GLY A 147 -8.97 2.15 22.91
C GLY A 147 -10.24 2.38 22.09
N THR A 148 -10.39 3.51 21.40
CA THR A 148 -11.55 3.79 20.52
C THR A 148 -11.58 2.83 19.33
N ARG A 149 -12.77 2.29 19.01
CA ARG A 149 -12.94 1.51 17.78
C ARG A 149 -12.88 2.44 16.57
N VAL A 150 -12.02 2.16 15.59
CA VAL A 150 -11.95 2.97 14.37
C VAL A 150 -12.07 2.04 13.16
N GLU A 151 -13.09 2.27 12.33
CA GLU A 151 -13.34 1.54 11.08
C GLU A 151 -13.11 2.47 9.88
N LEU A 152 -12.43 1.95 8.86
CA LEU A 152 -12.25 2.66 7.60
C LEU A 152 -13.37 2.31 6.61
N VAL A 153 -13.82 3.29 5.82
CA VAL A 153 -14.75 3.09 4.69
C VAL A 153 -14.16 3.60 3.39
N ARG A 154 -14.49 2.94 2.28
CA ARG A 154 -14.08 3.35 0.93
C ARG A 154 -14.83 4.60 0.49
N HIS A 155 -14.10 5.55 -0.09
CA HIS A 155 -14.59 6.84 -0.55
C HIS A 155 -15.59 6.67 -1.71
N GLU A 156 -15.25 5.78 -2.65
CA GLU A 156 -16.09 5.43 -3.79
C GLU A 156 -17.32 4.59 -3.41
N GLN A 157 -17.43 4.21 -2.13
CA GLN A 157 -18.53 3.42 -1.57
C GLN A 157 -19.03 4.05 -0.25
N LEU A 158 -18.93 5.38 -0.10
CA LEU A 158 -19.39 6.06 1.11
C LEU A 158 -20.86 5.76 1.41
N GLU A 159 -21.67 5.47 0.39
CA GLU A 159 -23.08 5.11 0.56
C GLU A 159 -23.26 3.82 1.38
N ARG A 160 -22.23 2.96 1.41
CA ARG A 160 -22.19 1.74 2.23
C ARG A 160 -21.71 1.99 3.66
N ALA A 161 -21.22 3.19 3.98
CA ALA A 161 -20.83 3.54 5.35
C ALA A 161 -22.01 3.39 6.33
N GLY A 162 -23.24 3.55 5.85
CA GLY A 162 -24.46 3.40 6.65
C GLY A 162 -24.58 2.04 7.35
N ASP A 163 -24.19 0.94 6.71
CA ASP A 163 -24.23 -0.40 7.32
C ASP A 163 -23.26 -0.52 8.50
N THR A 164 -22.04 0.02 8.33
CA THR A 164 -21.00 0.05 9.36
C THR A 164 -21.44 0.94 10.52
N ILE A 165 -21.96 2.13 10.23
CA ILE A 165 -22.49 3.07 11.23
C ILE A 165 -23.64 2.42 12.01
N ALA A 166 -24.60 1.79 11.33
CA ALA A 166 -25.74 1.14 11.97
C ALA A 166 -25.31 -0.02 12.89
N GLN A 167 -24.29 -0.79 12.51
CA GLN A 167 -23.75 -1.86 13.34
C GLN A 167 -23.06 -1.29 14.60
N LEU A 168 -22.23 -0.26 14.44
CA LEU A 168 -21.48 0.34 15.54
C LEU A 168 -22.39 1.11 16.51
N ALA A 169 -23.40 1.81 16.00
CA ALA A 169 -24.33 2.63 16.79
C ALA A 169 -25.13 1.82 17.81
N ARG A 170 -25.30 0.50 17.58
CA ARG A 170 -25.94 -0.43 18.52
C ARG A 170 -25.05 -0.84 19.70
N ARG A 171 -23.73 -0.64 19.60
CA ARG A 171 -22.73 -1.18 20.54
C ARG A 171 -21.93 -0.09 21.26
N HIS A 172 -21.90 1.12 20.72
CA HIS A 172 -21.07 2.21 21.22
C HIS A 172 -21.94 3.39 21.68
N ARG A 173 -21.42 4.15 22.64
CA ARG A 173 -22.11 5.34 23.17
C ARG A 173 -22.30 6.39 22.08
N THR A 174 -21.24 6.70 21.32
CA THR A 174 -21.26 7.63 20.18
C THR A 174 -20.53 7.03 18.99
N VAL A 175 -21.01 7.33 17.77
CA VAL A 175 -20.31 6.99 16.53
C VAL A 175 -20.01 8.27 15.75
N TRP A 176 -18.73 8.59 15.61
CA TRP A 176 -18.26 9.73 14.81
C TRP A 176 -18.00 9.31 13.38
N PHE A 177 -18.68 9.92 12.42
CA PHE A 177 -18.34 9.76 11.01
C PHE A 177 -17.45 10.92 10.56
N CYS A 178 -16.21 10.59 10.20
CA CYS A 178 -15.16 11.54 9.84
C CYS A 178 -14.95 11.61 8.32
N VAL A 179 -15.11 12.80 7.74
CA VAL A 179 -15.01 13.08 6.30
C VAL A 179 -14.36 14.44 6.05
N ASP A 180 -13.84 14.67 4.83
CA ASP A 180 -13.48 16.03 4.40
C ASP A 180 -14.72 16.73 3.81
N GLY A 181 -14.85 18.03 4.06
CA GLY A 181 -15.87 18.90 3.43
C GLY A 181 -15.56 19.19 1.96
N VAL A 182 -14.28 19.36 1.66
CA VAL A 182 -13.71 19.51 0.31
C VAL A 182 -12.42 18.71 0.26
N TYR A 183 -12.41 17.64 -0.54
CA TYR A 183 -11.26 16.74 -0.63
C TYR A 183 -10.11 17.41 -1.35
N SER A 184 -8.93 17.41 -0.71
CA SER A 184 -7.80 18.23 -1.13
C SER A 184 -7.22 17.86 -2.51
N MET A 185 -7.30 16.59 -2.91
CA MET A 185 -6.71 16.08 -4.15
C MET A 185 -7.61 16.29 -5.35
N TYR A 186 -8.80 15.67 -5.37
CA TYR A 186 -9.70 15.73 -6.52
C TYR A 186 -10.60 16.96 -6.54
N GLY A 187 -10.71 17.68 -5.42
CA GLY A 187 -11.55 18.87 -5.32
C GLY A 187 -13.05 18.55 -5.25
N ASP A 188 -13.44 17.30 -5.03
CA ASP A 188 -14.83 16.92 -4.83
C ASP A 188 -15.36 17.40 -3.46
N LEU A 189 -16.68 17.54 -3.40
CA LEU A 189 -17.41 18.02 -2.22
C LEU A 189 -17.97 16.83 -1.43
N ALA A 190 -18.05 16.98 -0.11
CA ALA A 190 -18.72 16.00 0.73
C ALA A 190 -20.18 15.75 0.29
N PRO A 191 -20.63 14.49 0.22
CA PRO A 191 -21.99 14.15 -0.20
C PRO A 191 -23.01 14.49 0.91
N VAL A 192 -23.51 15.73 0.93
CA VAL A 192 -24.38 16.27 1.99
C VAL A 192 -25.59 15.37 2.29
N GLN A 193 -26.26 14.86 1.25
CA GLN A 193 -27.43 13.98 1.43
C GLN A 193 -27.07 12.70 2.20
N LEU A 194 -25.95 12.07 1.84
CA LEU A 194 -25.44 10.87 2.50
C LEU A 194 -25.09 11.15 3.97
N LEU A 195 -24.51 12.32 4.26
CA LEU A 195 -24.21 12.72 5.63
C LEU A 195 -25.47 12.94 6.47
N GLN A 196 -26.55 13.48 5.87
CA GLN A 196 -27.84 13.60 6.53
C GLN A 196 -28.48 12.23 6.78
N GLU A 197 -28.39 11.32 5.82
CA GLU A 197 -28.83 9.93 5.95
C GLU A 197 -28.07 9.21 7.07
N ALA A 198 -26.75 9.41 7.16
CA ALA A 198 -25.92 8.86 8.22
C ALA A 198 -26.38 9.35 9.62
N LEU A 199 -26.64 10.64 9.77
CA LEU A 199 -27.19 11.20 11.01
C LEU A 199 -28.59 10.68 11.35
N ALA A 200 -29.37 10.25 10.36
CA ALA A 200 -30.71 9.71 10.56
C ALA A 200 -30.71 8.25 11.03
N ILE A 201 -29.58 7.52 10.92
CA ILE A 201 -29.46 6.10 11.31
C ILE A 201 -29.75 5.91 12.80
N ALA A 202 -29.19 6.75 13.66
CA ALA A 202 -29.39 6.71 15.10
C ALA A 202 -29.06 8.05 15.78
N PRO A 203 -29.69 8.36 16.94
CA PRO A 203 -29.48 9.65 17.62
C PRO A 203 -28.05 9.84 18.16
N ASN A 204 -27.28 8.77 18.34
CA ASN A 204 -25.89 8.79 18.81
C ASN A 204 -24.84 8.86 17.68
N VAL A 205 -25.27 9.04 16.43
CA VAL A 205 -24.37 9.29 15.29
C VAL A 205 -24.05 10.78 15.23
N ARG A 206 -22.77 11.11 15.05
CA ARG A 206 -22.22 12.47 14.96
C ARG A 206 -21.32 12.59 13.73
N LEU A 207 -21.13 13.81 13.23
CA LEU A 207 -20.22 14.12 12.13
C LEU A 207 -19.03 14.92 12.62
N TYR A 208 -17.85 14.57 12.13
CA TYR A 208 -16.63 15.37 12.25
C TYR A 208 -16.13 15.69 10.85
N VAL A 209 -16.14 16.96 10.46
CA VAL A 209 -15.89 17.37 9.07
C VAL A 209 -14.66 18.26 8.98
N ASP A 210 -13.68 17.89 8.16
CA ASP A 210 -12.55 18.77 7.80
C ASP A 210 -12.89 19.63 6.58
N ASP A 211 -13.33 20.87 6.81
CA ASP A 211 -13.60 21.87 5.76
C ASP A 211 -12.42 22.84 5.57
N ALA A 212 -11.18 22.39 5.78
CA ALA A 212 -9.98 23.21 5.62
C ALA A 212 -9.83 23.82 4.22
N HIS A 213 -10.28 23.11 3.18
CA HIS A 213 -10.26 23.62 1.81
C HIS A 213 -11.55 24.33 1.39
N GLY A 214 -12.63 24.31 2.20
CA GLY A 214 -13.89 24.97 1.86
C GLY A 214 -14.01 26.42 2.35
N MET A 215 -13.20 26.82 3.34
CA MET A 215 -13.24 28.13 3.98
C MET A 215 -12.89 29.31 3.04
N SER A 216 -13.42 30.48 3.38
CA SER A 216 -13.27 31.80 2.76
C SER A 216 -13.92 31.96 1.38
N TRP A 217 -13.75 31.02 0.46
CA TRP A 217 -14.24 31.17 -0.91
C TRP A 217 -15.73 30.83 -1.10
N ALA A 218 -16.33 30.13 -0.13
CA ALA A 218 -17.74 29.74 -0.19
C ALA A 218 -18.51 30.22 1.04
N GLY A 219 -19.77 30.57 0.81
CA GLY A 219 -20.75 30.80 1.85
C GLY A 219 -20.78 32.22 2.40
N LEU A 220 -21.81 32.49 3.22
CA LEU A 220 -21.95 33.75 3.95
C LEU A 220 -20.71 33.98 4.82
N HIS A 221 -20.15 35.18 4.75
CA HIS A 221 -18.89 35.55 5.41
C HIS A 221 -17.70 34.64 5.06
N GLY A 222 -17.78 33.87 3.98
CA GLY A 222 -16.77 32.86 3.67
C GLY A 222 -16.70 31.73 4.67
N ARG A 223 -17.77 31.40 5.40
CA ARG A 223 -17.77 30.39 6.48
C ARG A 223 -17.44 28.95 6.08
N GLY A 224 -17.32 28.66 4.79
CA GLY A 224 -16.99 27.31 4.32
C GLY A 224 -18.01 26.73 3.35
N SER A 225 -17.54 25.79 2.53
CA SER A 225 -18.39 25.08 1.58
C SER A 225 -19.38 24.17 2.30
N PHE A 226 -18.91 23.46 3.31
CA PHE A 226 -19.71 22.50 4.05
C PHE A 226 -20.83 23.18 4.85
N LEU A 227 -20.49 24.16 5.70
CA LEU A 227 -21.46 24.92 6.53
C LEU A 227 -22.48 25.72 5.71
N SER A 228 -22.24 25.93 4.42
CA SER A 228 -23.21 26.58 3.52
C SER A 228 -24.21 25.65 2.88
N ARG A 229 -23.94 24.34 2.86
CA ARG A 229 -24.81 23.33 2.25
C ARG A 229 -25.46 22.42 3.28
N PHE A 230 -24.81 22.24 4.43
CA PHE A 230 -25.31 21.40 5.51
C PHE A 230 -26.20 22.20 6.49
N PRO A 231 -27.42 21.74 6.80
CA PRO A 231 -28.24 22.37 7.83
C PRO A 231 -27.57 22.31 9.20
N ARG A 232 -27.71 23.36 10.00
CA ARG A 232 -27.15 23.41 11.36
C ARG A 232 -27.71 22.25 12.21
N ASP A 233 -26.81 21.50 12.86
CA ASP A 233 -27.14 20.35 13.71
C ASP A 233 -26.11 20.26 14.86
N GLN A 234 -26.59 19.98 16.07
CA GLN A 234 -25.76 19.87 17.29
C GLN A 234 -24.79 18.69 17.30
N ARG A 235 -24.95 17.76 16.36
CA ARG A 235 -24.15 16.54 16.23
C ARG A 235 -22.98 16.72 15.25
N VAL A 236 -22.68 17.95 14.85
CA VAL A 236 -21.67 18.25 13.83
C VAL A 236 -20.57 19.13 14.40
N VAL A 237 -19.32 18.66 14.27
CA VAL A 237 -18.11 19.44 14.56
C VAL A 237 -17.38 19.69 13.25
N VAL A 238 -17.00 20.94 12.99
CA VAL A 238 -16.27 21.32 11.77
C VAL A 238 -14.88 21.80 12.12
N ALA A 239 -13.87 21.19 11.54
CA ALA A 239 -12.50 21.69 11.53
C ALA A 239 -12.25 22.51 10.25
N THR A 240 -11.45 23.56 10.34
CA THR A 240 -11.02 24.33 9.17
C THR A 240 -9.62 24.91 9.34
N SER A 241 -9.09 25.51 8.27
CA SER A 241 -7.73 26.06 8.22
C SER A 241 -7.74 27.57 8.04
N LEU A 242 -6.96 28.25 8.89
CA LEU A 242 -6.71 29.68 8.76
C LEU A 242 -5.43 29.97 7.98
N ASN A 243 -4.65 28.93 7.63
CA ASN A 243 -3.39 28.98 6.87
C ASN A 243 -3.58 28.94 5.34
N LYS A 244 -4.81 28.73 4.86
CA LYS A 244 -5.11 28.59 3.42
C LYS A 244 -5.76 29.88 2.92
N ALA A 245 -6.98 29.81 2.40
CA ALA A 245 -7.67 30.96 1.82
C ALA A 245 -7.93 32.13 2.81
N PHE A 246 -7.90 31.86 4.11
CA PHE A 246 -8.06 32.88 5.16
C PHE A 246 -6.80 33.78 5.32
N GLY A 247 -5.63 33.34 4.83
CA GLY A 247 -4.41 34.15 4.74
C GLY A 247 -3.72 34.49 6.08
N ALA A 248 -4.01 33.79 7.17
CA ALA A 248 -3.43 34.03 8.49
C ALA A 248 -2.72 32.78 9.05
N ALA A 249 -2.70 32.61 10.39
CA ALA A 249 -2.15 31.40 11.01
C ALA A 249 -3.20 30.60 11.79
N GLY A 250 -3.01 29.29 11.84
CA GLY A 250 -3.73 28.35 12.70
C GLY A 250 -4.76 27.49 11.99
N GLY A 251 -5.50 26.74 12.80
CA GLY A 251 -6.76 26.09 12.42
C GLY A 251 -7.88 26.55 13.33
N CYS A 252 -9.12 26.21 12.99
CA CYS A 252 -10.27 26.51 13.84
C CYS A 252 -11.17 25.29 13.95
N LEU A 253 -11.65 24.99 15.15
CA LEU A 253 -12.74 24.04 15.37
C LEU A 253 -14.02 24.84 15.66
N VAL A 254 -15.12 24.44 15.05
CA VAL A 254 -16.44 25.05 15.21
C VAL A 254 -17.37 24.00 15.79
N PHE A 255 -17.96 24.33 16.93
CA PHE A 255 -18.90 23.50 17.66
C PHE A 255 -20.27 24.18 17.73
N ASP A 256 -21.33 23.40 17.71
CA ASP A 256 -22.64 23.94 18.10
C ASP A 256 -22.82 23.94 19.63
N ASP A 257 -22.26 22.93 20.31
CA ASP A 257 -22.31 22.80 21.76
C ASP A 257 -21.07 23.44 22.42
N PRO A 258 -21.21 24.48 23.25
CA PRO A 258 -20.08 25.09 23.95
C PRO A 258 -19.41 24.14 24.95
N ALA A 259 -20.10 23.10 25.43
CA ALA A 259 -19.50 22.10 26.32
C ALA A 259 -18.46 21.23 25.60
N GLU A 260 -18.68 20.90 24.33
CA GLU A 260 -17.69 20.18 23.51
C GLU A 260 -16.46 21.03 23.24
N LEU A 261 -16.66 22.33 22.96
CA LEU A 261 -15.56 23.28 22.83
C LEU A 261 -14.72 23.31 24.10
N ASP A 262 -15.36 23.43 25.27
CA ASP A 262 -14.67 23.51 26.56
C ASP A 262 -13.92 22.22 26.88
N LEU A 263 -14.53 21.07 26.59
CA LEU A 263 -13.90 19.75 26.71
C LEU A 263 -12.61 19.68 25.87
N VAL A 264 -12.68 20.02 24.58
CA VAL A 264 -11.50 19.97 23.69
C VAL A 264 -10.45 21.00 24.13
N ARG A 265 -10.85 22.20 24.55
CA ARG A 265 -9.93 23.24 25.06
C ARG A 265 -9.18 22.78 26.32
N THR A 266 -9.85 22.09 27.23
CA THR A 266 -9.34 21.73 28.57
C THR A 266 -8.76 20.33 28.65
N SER A 267 -8.91 19.51 27.60
CA SER A 267 -8.43 18.11 27.58
C SER A 267 -7.63 17.76 26.32
N GLY A 268 -7.68 18.60 25.27
CA GLY A 268 -6.93 18.41 24.04
C GLY A 268 -5.43 18.64 24.24
N GLY A 269 -4.64 17.57 24.19
CA GLY A 269 -3.20 17.58 24.48
C GLY A 269 -2.41 18.70 23.76
N PRO A 270 -2.49 18.83 22.42
CA PRO A 270 -1.83 19.92 21.69
C PRO A 270 -2.23 21.34 22.11
N LEU A 271 -3.45 21.55 22.61
CA LEU A 271 -3.91 22.85 23.08
C LEU A 271 -3.42 23.16 24.50
N MET A 272 -3.25 22.13 25.33
CA MET A 272 -2.78 22.28 26.70
C MET A 272 -1.26 22.27 26.87
N PHE A 273 -0.54 21.55 26.01
CA PHE A 273 0.90 21.32 26.17
C PHE A 273 1.72 21.83 24.98
N GLY A 274 1.06 22.33 23.93
CA GLY A 274 1.69 22.89 22.74
C GLY A 274 1.92 24.41 22.81
N GLY A 275 2.69 24.92 21.85
CA GLY A 275 2.89 26.35 21.66
C GLY A 275 1.63 27.03 21.09
N PRO A 276 1.29 28.26 21.52
CA PRO A 276 0.18 29.02 20.96
C PRO A 276 0.50 29.55 19.54
N VAL A 277 -0.55 30.03 18.86
CA VAL A 277 -0.42 30.91 17.70
C VAL A 277 0.28 32.18 18.15
N GLN A 278 1.27 32.62 17.39
CA GLN A 278 2.08 33.79 17.72
C GLN A 278 1.22 35.06 17.70
N PRO A 279 1.39 36.00 18.65
CA PRO A 279 0.57 37.23 18.72
C PRO A 279 0.47 38.02 17.40
N PRO A 280 1.55 38.22 16.62
CA PRO A 280 1.44 38.88 15.31
C PRO A 280 0.43 38.19 14.38
N MET A 281 0.43 36.85 14.36
CA MET A 281 -0.49 36.10 13.52
C MET A 281 -1.92 36.09 14.05
N ILE A 282 -2.14 36.21 15.37
CA ILE A 282 -3.49 36.46 15.90
C ILE A 282 -3.99 37.85 15.45
N GLY A 283 -3.09 38.83 15.31
CA GLY A 283 -3.37 40.10 14.67
C GLY A 283 -3.87 39.94 13.23
N ALA A 284 -3.17 39.13 12.41
CA ALA A 284 -3.63 38.76 11.07
C ALA A 284 -5.00 38.06 11.08
N VAL A 285 -5.23 37.14 12.04
CA VAL A 285 -6.51 36.43 12.17
C VAL A 285 -7.67 37.40 12.38
N ARG A 286 -7.50 38.36 13.30
CA ARG A 286 -8.53 39.39 13.57
C ARG A 286 -8.78 40.27 12.35
N ALA A 287 -7.72 40.71 11.67
CA ALA A 287 -7.85 41.52 10.46
C ALA A 287 -8.58 40.76 9.33
N SER A 288 -8.24 39.49 9.12
CA SER A 288 -8.92 38.63 8.15
C SER A 288 -10.39 38.40 8.52
N ALA A 289 -10.70 38.15 9.80
CA ALA A 289 -12.08 38.00 10.25
C ALA A 289 -12.92 39.26 9.98
N LEU A 290 -12.34 40.47 10.12
CA LEU A 290 -13.03 41.72 9.78
C LEU A 290 -13.34 41.84 8.28
N ILE A 291 -12.44 41.39 7.40
CA ILE A 291 -12.70 41.33 5.95
C ILE A 291 -13.86 40.37 5.67
N HIS A 292 -13.85 39.20 6.30
CA HIS A 292 -14.88 38.17 6.16
C HIS A 292 -16.25 38.63 6.67
N LEU A 293 -16.30 39.40 7.75
CA LEU A 293 -17.53 40.00 8.28
C LEU A 293 -17.96 41.27 7.52
N GLY A 294 -17.12 41.78 6.62
CA GLY A 294 -17.36 42.96 5.81
C GLY A 294 -17.88 42.64 4.40
N PRO A 295 -18.21 43.67 3.60
CA PRO A 295 -18.68 43.49 2.22
C PRO A 295 -17.59 43.03 1.25
N GLU A 296 -16.32 43.23 1.58
CA GLU A 296 -15.18 42.89 0.71
C GLU A 296 -15.09 41.39 0.41
N ILE A 297 -15.48 40.53 1.36
CA ILE A 297 -15.47 39.07 1.13
C ILE A 297 -16.29 38.66 -0.09
N VAL A 298 -17.44 39.32 -0.32
CA VAL A 298 -18.32 39.00 -1.44
C VAL A 298 -17.64 39.32 -2.76
N VAL A 299 -16.87 40.40 -2.82
CA VAL A 299 -16.10 40.81 -4.01
C VAL A 299 -15.01 39.77 -4.29
N LEU A 300 -14.27 39.34 -3.27
CA LEU A 300 -13.21 38.33 -3.39
C LEU A 300 -13.76 36.96 -3.82
N GLN A 301 -14.86 36.52 -3.22
CA GLN A 301 -15.54 35.27 -3.59
C GLN A 301 -16.06 35.31 -5.02
N THR A 302 -16.68 36.43 -5.43
CA THR A 302 -17.18 36.61 -6.81
C THR A 302 -16.03 36.57 -7.82
N ALA A 303 -14.92 37.24 -7.50
CA ALA A 303 -13.73 37.25 -8.34
C ALA A 303 -13.15 35.82 -8.52
N LEU A 304 -13.02 35.06 -7.44
CA LEU A 304 -12.56 33.67 -7.52
C LEU A 304 -13.55 32.77 -8.27
N ARG A 305 -14.86 32.90 -8.00
CA ARG A 305 -15.91 32.15 -8.71
C ARG A 305 -15.79 32.33 -10.22
N ALA A 306 -15.65 33.57 -10.71
CA ALA A 306 -15.49 33.83 -12.13
C ALA A 306 -14.28 33.13 -12.76
N ARG A 307 -13.20 32.93 -11.99
CA ARG A 307 -11.98 32.22 -12.45
C ARG A 307 -12.18 30.71 -12.48
N VAL A 308 -12.84 30.15 -11.48
CA VAL A 308 -13.25 28.74 -11.45
C VAL A 308 -14.17 28.45 -12.63
N ASP A 309 -15.15 29.30 -12.87
CA ASP A 309 -16.08 29.17 -14.00
C ASP A 309 -15.34 29.25 -15.34
N ARG A 310 -14.33 30.13 -15.45
CA ARG A 310 -13.47 30.20 -16.64
C ARG A 310 -12.68 28.91 -16.86
N VAL A 311 -12.08 28.33 -15.82
CA VAL A 311 -11.35 27.05 -15.94
C VAL A 311 -12.28 25.95 -16.42
N ASN A 312 -13.46 25.80 -15.79
CA ASN A 312 -14.46 24.81 -16.20
C ASN A 312 -14.86 24.98 -17.69
N ALA A 313 -15.13 26.21 -18.13
CA ALA A 313 -15.46 26.50 -19.52
C ALA A 313 -14.30 26.16 -20.48
N ARG A 314 -13.07 26.55 -20.14
CA ARG A 314 -11.88 26.28 -20.97
C ARG A 314 -11.53 24.82 -21.06
N LEU A 315 -11.64 24.05 -19.96
CA LEU A 315 -11.44 22.60 -19.98
C LEU A 315 -12.43 21.94 -20.93
N ALA A 316 -13.72 22.28 -20.83
CA ALA A 316 -14.75 21.76 -21.72
C ALA A 316 -14.48 22.12 -23.20
N GLU A 317 -14.10 23.37 -23.49
CA GLU A 317 -13.74 23.83 -24.84
C GLU A 317 -12.50 23.11 -25.40
N ALA A 318 -11.55 22.74 -24.54
CA ALA A 318 -10.33 22.03 -24.90
C ALA A 318 -10.50 20.50 -25.00
N GLY A 319 -11.67 19.96 -24.64
CA GLY A 319 -11.90 18.51 -24.56
C GLY A 319 -11.13 17.82 -23.44
N LEU A 320 -10.76 18.57 -22.39
CA LEU A 320 -10.18 18.05 -21.16
C LEU A 320 -11.26 17.95 -20.09
N SER A 321 -11.14 16.97 -19.20
CA SER A 321 -12.07 16.80 -18.09
C SER A 321 -11.31 16.65 -16.77
N ALA A 322 -11.78 17.36 -15.74
CA ALA A 322 -11.27 17.22 -14.38
C ALA A 322 -12.01 16.10 -13.64
N MET A 323 -11.38 15.48 -12.64
CA MET A 323 -12.01 14.42 -11.82
C MET A 323 -13.34 14.84 -11.20
N ALA A 324 -13.42 16.10 -10.75
CA ALA A 324 -14.65 16.72 -10.28
C ALA A 324 -14.89 18.01 -11.06
N ILE A 325 -16.11 18.17 -11.59
CA ILE A 325 -16.57 19.43 -12.19
C ILE A 325 -17.54 20.05 -11.20
N ASN A 326 -17.05 21.03 -10.45
CA ASN A 326 -17.82 21.73 -9.44
C ASN A 326 -17.28 23.14 -9.25
N GLU A 327 -17.72 23.77 -8.16
CA GLU A 327 -17.46 25.14 -7.82
C GLU A 327 -16.22 25.34 -6.92
N THR A 328 -15.41 24.30 -6.71
CA THR A 328 -14.19 24.39 -5.89
C THR A 328 -13.05 25.03 -6.68
N PRO A 329 -12.07 25.67 -6.01
CA PRO A 329 -10.88 26.21 -6.66
C PRO A 329 -9.80 25.14 -6.94
N ILE A 330 -10.12 23.86 -6.83
CA ILE A 330 -9.17 22.74 -6.99
C ILE A 330 -9.58 21.93 -8.21
N PHE A 331 -8.64 21.68 -9.10
CA PHE A 331 -8.86 20.85 -10.28
C PHE A 331 -7.81 19.77 -10.34
N PHE A 332 -8.24 18.55 -10.67
CA PHE A 332 -7.34 17.43 -10.89
C PHE A 332 -7.56 16.85 -12.27
N LEU A 333 -6.54 16.95 -13.13
CA LEU A 333 -6.52 16.33 -14.45
C LEU A 333 -5.76 15.01 -14.33
N HIS A 334 -6.46 13.91 -14.52
CA HIS A 334 -5.86 12.58 -14.49
C HIS A 334 -4.83 12.44 -15.62
N CYS A 335 -3.72 11.76 -15.37
CA CYS A 335 -2.65 11.48 -16.36
C CYS A 335 -2.24 10.00 -16.36
N GLY A 336 -2.77 9.19 -15.45
CA GLY A 336 -2.42 7.78 -15.34
C GLY A 336 -1.15 7.55 -14.52
N LEU A 337 -0.06 7.16 -15.20
CA LEU A 337 1.19 6.71 -14.56
C LEU A 337 2.05 7.88 -14.08
N PRO A 338 2.88 7.70 -13.03
CA PRO A 338 3.70 8.77 -12.47
C PRO A 338 4.62 9.45 -13.49
N ARG A 339 5.27 8.65 -14.36
CA ARG A 339 6.13 9.17 -15.44
C ARG A 339 5.43 10.16 -16.38
N VAL A 340 4.13 9.93 -16.65
CA VAL A 340 3.32 10.79 -17.53
C VAL A 340 3.05 12.11 -16.82
N ALA A 341 2.61 12.05 -15.55
CA ALA A 341 2.35 13.24 -14.75
C ALA A 341 3.62 14.10 -14.56
N TYR A 342 4.77 13.47 -14.31
CA TYR A 342 6.05 14.18 -14.19
C TYR A 342 6.50 14.84 -15.49
N GLU A 343 6.39 14.13 -16.61
CA GLU A 343 6.76 14.69 -17.91
C GLU A 343 5.82 15.84 -18.31
N VAL A 344 4.51 15.73 -18.06
CA VAL A 344 3.57 16.84 -18.27
C VAL A 344 3.96 18.03 -17.39
N ALA A 345 4.24 17.82 -16.10
CA ALA A 345 4.65 18.90 -15.19
C ALA A 345 5.98 19.55 -15.64
N SER A 346 6.94 18.77 -16.10
CA SER A 346 8.22 19.26 -16.64
C SER A 346 8.02 20.13 -17.89
N ARG A 347 7.19 19.69 -18.85
CA ARG A 347 6.89 20.49 -20.05
C ARG A 347 6.10 21.76 -19.75
N MET A 348 5.20 21.72 -18.75
CA MET A 348 4.50 22.91 -18.26
C MET A 348 5.50 23.89 -17.64
N LEU A 349 6.47 23.40 -16.87
CA LEU A 349 7.52 24.22 -16.27
C LEU A 349 8.42 24.87 -17.34
N ASP A 350 8.75 24.16 -18.41
CA ASP A 350 9.48 24.70 -19.57
C ASP A 350 8.72 25.84 -20.27
N ASP A 351 7.39 25.83 -20.21
CA ASP A 351 6.55 26.95 -20.67
C ASP A 351 6.45 28.09 -19.65
N GLY A 352 7.14 28.00 -18.52
CA GLY A 352 7.06 28.96 -17.43
C GLY A 352 5.76 28.88 -16.63
N ILE A 353 5.19 27.67 -16.50
CA ILE A 353 3.97 27.41 -15.72
C ILE A 353 4.25 26.30 -14.70
N TYR A 354 4.18 26.63 -13.42
CA TYR A 354 4.31 25.64 -12.36
C TYR A 354 2.94 25.04 -12.00
N VAL A 355 2.86 23.71 -12.07
CA VAL A 355 1.70 22.90 -11.69
C VAL A 355 2.14 21.79 -10.74
N ASN A 356 1.25 21.32 -9.87
CA ASN A 356 1.61 20.20 -8.98
C ASN A 356 1.42 18.87 -9.71
N SER A 357 2.48 18.04 -9.78
CA SER A 357 2.34 16.62 -10.10
C SER A 357 1.91 15.86 -8.85
N SER A 358 0.70 15.31 -8.86
CA SER A 358 0.15 14.51 -7.77
C SER A 358 0.23 13.05 -8.13
N VAL A 359 1.03 12.29 -7.39
CA VAL A 359 1.27 10.84 -7.57
C VAL A 359 1.29 10.14 -6.21
N PHE A 360 1.58 8.84 -6.16
CA PHE A 360 1.76 8.11 -4.91
C PHE A 360 2.77 8.80 -3.97
N PRO A 361 2.51 8.89 -2.65
CA PRO A 361 1.37 8.32 -1.91
C PRO A 361 0.13 9.22 -1.85
N SER A 362 0.11 10.38 -2.51
CA SER A 362 -1.04 11.31 -2.47
C SER A 362 -2.26 10.78 -3.23
N VAL A 363 -2.02 10.00 -4.28
CA VAL A 363 -3.04 9.27 -5.06
C VAL A 363 -2.50 7.87 -5.41
N PRO A 364 -3.34 6.86 -5.69
CA PRO A 364 -2.86 5.56 -6.12
C PRO A 364 -1.97 5.64 -7.38
N MET A 365 -1.05 4.68 -7.58
CA MET A 365 -0.01 4.74 -8.63
C MET A 365 -0.53 4.98 -10.06
N LYS A 366 -1.71 4.44 -10.42
CA LYS A 366 -2.33 4.65 -11.75
C LYS A 366 -3.24 5.88 -11.82
N HIS A 367 -3.41 6.58 -10.71
CA HIS A 367 -4.27 7.75 -10.58
C HIS A 367 -3.46 9.04 -10.51
N GLY A 368 -2.19 9.01 -10.94
CA GLY A 368 -1.34 10.19 -11.04
C GLY A 368 -1.93 11.24 -11.97
N GLY A 369 -1.67 12.52 -11.70
CA GLY A 369 -2.26 13.61 -12.45
C GLY A 369 -1.66 14.97 -12.13
N ILE A 370 -2.21 15.99 -12.79
CA ILE A 370 -1.87 17.40 -12.57
C ILE A 370 -2.95 18.05 -11.71
N ARG A 371 -2.55 18.57 -10.56
CA ARG A 371 -3.41 19.30 -9.65
C ARG A 371 -3.20 20.80 -9.78
N LEU A 372 -4.26 21.51 -10.14
CA LEU A 372 -4.31 22.98 -10.20
C LEU A 372 -5.05 23.53 -8.98
N SER A 373 -4.55 24.62 -8.44
CA SER A 373 -5.21 25.42 -7.41
C SER A 373 -5.37 26.85 -7.93
N ILE A 374 -6.62 27.29 -8.07
CA ILE A 374 -6.97 28.58 -8.63
C ILE A 374 -7.13 29.59 -7.51
N THR A 375 -6.49 30.75 -7.66
CA THR A 375 -6.61 31.87 -6.73
C THR A 375 -7.26 33.07 -7.42
N ALA A 376 -7.77 34.01 -6.62
CA ALA A 376 -8.27 35.29 -7.10
C ALA A 376 -7.18 36.16 -7.76
N ALA A 377 -5.90 35.85 -7.53
CA ALA A 377 -4.77 36.57 -8.11
C ALA A 377 -4.49 36.22 -9.58
N HIS A 378 -4.95 35.06 -10.06
CA HIS A 378 -4.79 34.67 -11.47
C HIS A 378 -5.61 35.57 -12.38
N SER A 379 -5.05 35.92 -13.53
CA SER A 379 -5.75 36.56 -14.64
C SER A 379 -6.45 35.51 -15.52
N PHE A 380 -7.47 35.93 -16.27
CA PHE A 380 -8.12 35.06 -17.24
C PHE A 380 -7.15 34.59 -18.34
N ALA A 381 -6.18 35.43 -18.73
CA ALA A 381 -5.17 35.06 -19.72
C ALA A 381 -4.22 33.95 -19.21
N GLU A 382 -3.84 33.99 -17.93
CA GLU A 382 -3.05 32.91 -17.31
C GLU A 382 -3.86 31.61 -17.22
N ILE A 383 -5.15 31.70 -16.88
CA ILE A 383 -6.07 30.55 -16.86
C ILE A 383 -6.21 29.93 -18.25
N ASP A 384 -6.44 30.74 -19.27
CA ASP A 384 -6.55 30.27 -20.64
C ASP A 384 -5.25 29.59 -21.08
N ARG A 385 -4.11 30.21 -20.77
CA ARG A 385 -2.78 29.70 -21.09
C ARG A 385 -2.49 28.35 -20.42
N VAL A 386 -2.78 28.17 -19.13
CA VAL A 386 -2.50 26.89 -18.45
C VAL A 386 -3.34 25.77 -19.05
N VAL A 387 -4.62 26.02 -19.37
CA VAL A 387 -5.50 25.02 -19.99
C VAL A 387 -5.03 24.68 -21.40
N ASP A 388 -4.67 25.68 -22.20
CA ASP A 388 -4.16 25.48 -23.57
C ASP A 388 -2.88 24.65 -23.58
N ARG A 389 -1.95 24.90 -22.66
CA ARG A 389 -0.70 24.13 -22.57
C ARG A 389 -0.93 22.71 -22.06
N LEU A 390 -1.85 22.50 -21.11
CA LEU A 390 -2.24 21.16 -20.69
C LEU A 390 -2.89 20.37 -21.84
N ALA A 391 -3.75 21.01 -22.64
CA ALA A 391 -4.40 20.38 -23.79
C ALA A 391 -3.41 19.98 -24.90
N VAL A 392 -2.26 20.66 -24.98
CA VAL A 392 -1.16 20.27 -25.86
C VAL A 392 -0.33 19.13 -25.25
N HIS A 393 0.10 19.28 -24.00
CA HIS A 393 1.09 18.40 -23.39
C HIS A 393 0.53 17.05 -22.97
N ILE A 394 -0.67 16.98 -22.39
CA ILE A 394 -1.24 15.70 -21.94
C ILE A 394 -1.33 14.71 -23.13
N PRO A 395 -1.98 15.03 -24.26
CA PRO A 395 -2.04 14.11 -25.40
C PRO A 395 -0.66 13.85 -26.04
N ALA A 396 0.24 14.83 -26.06
CA ALA A 396 1.57 14.66 -26.62
C ALA A 396 2.40 13.66 -25.80
N VAL A 397 2.43 13.82 -24.48
CA VAL A 397 3.15 12.95 -23.57
C VAL A 397 2.58 11.52 -23.58
N LEU A 398 1.26 11.37 -23.64
CA LEU A 398 0.63 10.05 -23.79
C LEU A 398 1.09 9.33 -25.07
N ARG A 399 1.20 10.06 -26.19
CA ARG A 399 1.75 9.51 -27.45
C ARG A 399 3.24 9.18 -27.34
N ASP A 400 4.03 10.05 -26.74
CA ASP A 400 5.48 9.86 -26.58
C ASP A 400 5.80 8.61 -25.74
N PHE A 401 4.99 8.34 -24.71
CA PHE A 401 5.09 7.14 -23.88
C PHE A 401 4.33 5.92 -24.42
N GLN A 402 3.72 6.01 -25.61
CA GLN A 402 2.95 4.95 -26.24
C GLN A 402 1.88 4.35 -25.31
N VAL A 403 1.22 5.21 -24.52
CA VAL A 403 0.13 4.78 -23.63
C VAL A 403 -1.04 4.30 -24.50
N PRO A 404 -1.60 3.09 -24.25
CA PRO A 404 -2.71 2.56 -25.05
C PRO A 404 -3.88 3.52 -25.14
N GLU A 405 -4.56 3.54 -26.29
CA GLU A 405 -5.64 4.49 -26.57
C GLU A 405 -6.81 4.37 -25.57
N SER A 406 -7.04 3.21 -24.95
CA SER A 406 -8.07 2.98 -23.92
C SER A 406 -7.75 3.73 -22.64
N GLN A 407 -6.49 3.67 -22.22
CA GLN A 407 -5.99 4.40 -21.07
C GLN A 407 -5.92 5.90 -21.38
N SER A 408 -5.60 6.27 -22.62
CA SER A 408 -5.64 7.67 -23.08
C SER A 408 -7.07 8.23 -23.10
N THR A 409 -8.07 7.45 -23.49
CA THR A 409 -9.48 7.88 -23.45
C THR A 409 -9.98 8.03 -22.02
N ASP A 410 -9.61 7.14 -21.10
CA ASP A 410 -9.96 7.28 -19.67
C ASP A 410 -9.31 8.53 -19.04
N VAL A 411 -8.07 8.84 -19.43
CA VAL A 411 -7.35 10.05 -19.02
C VAL A 411 -8.00 11.34 -19.55
N LEU A 412 -8.58 11.30 -20.77
CA LEU A 412 -9.24 12.45 -21.39
C LEU A 412 -10.73 12.57 -21.05
N ALA A 413 -11.40 11.46 -20.72
CA ALA A 413 -12.81 11.36 -20.38
C ALA A 413 -12.99 10.99 -18.90
N SER A 414 -12.85 11.94 -17.99
CA SER A 414 -13.06 11.66 -16.56
C SER A 414 -14.57 11.51 -16.23
N ALA A 415 -15.11 10.29 -16.37
CA ALA A 415 -16.11 9.63 -15.51
C ALA A 415 -16.66 8.34 -16.18
N SER A 416 -16.46 7.18 -15.52
CA SER A 416 -17.14 5.88 -15.73
C SER A 416 -16.72 4.96 -16.91
N PRO A 417 -16.96 3.63 -16.79
CA PRO A 417 -16.00 2.60 -17.19
C PRO A 417 -16.12 2.05 -18.62
N ARG A 418 -14.92 1.78 -19.18
CA ARG A 418 -14.51 0.72 -20.12
C ARG A 418 -15.33 0.53 -21.40
N ALA A 419 -14.71 0.95 -22.50
CA ALA A 419 -14.87 0.31 -23.81
C ALA A 419 -13.54 -0.32 -24.25
N TYR A 420 -13.62 -1.59 -24.62
CA TYR A 420 -12.54 -2.50 -25.00
C TYR A 420 -11.59 -1.92 -26.06
N LEU A 421 -10.27 -2.04 -25.82
CA LEU A 421 -9.28 -2.02 -26.88
C LEU A 421 -8.53 -3.35 -26.97
N THR A 422 -8.49 -3.84 -28.19
CA THR A 422 -7.83 -5.07 -28.61
C THR A 422 -6.36 -4.80 -28.92
N ALA A 423 -5.59 -5.88 -29.10
CA ALA A 423 -4.13 -5.97 -29.27
C ALA A 423 -3.47 -5.18 -30.43
N GLN A 424 -4.05 -4.08 -30.90
CA GLN A 424 -3.58 -3.28 -32.04
C GLN A 424 -2.73 -2.05 -31.69
N SER A 425 -2.52 -1.69 -30.42
CA SER A 425 -1.87 -0.40 -30.07
C SER A 425 -0.32 -0.39 -30.00
N LEU A 426 0.38 -1.46 -30.41
CA LEU A 426 1.86 -1.48 -30.47
C LEU A 426 2.38 -1.55 -31.91
N ALA A 427 1.80 -0.74 -32.80
CA ALA A 427 2.24 -0.60 -34.18
C ALA A 427 3.58 0.18 -34.23
N GLY A 428 4.70 -0.53 -34.11
CA GLY A 428 6.03 0.08 -34.25
C GLY A 428 7.20 -0.85 -33.90
N THR A 429 6.96 -1.91 -33.13
CA THR A 429 8.02 -2.87 -32.76
C THR A 429 8.03 -4.07 -33.71
N GLU A 430 9.22 -4.61 -33.99
CA GLU A 430 9.37 -5.83 -34.79
C GLU A 430 9.00 -7.11 -34.01
N LEU A 431 8.44 -6.95 -32.80
CA LEU A 431 8.14 -8.00 -31.84
C LEU A 431 6.72 -8.53 -32.04
N ARG A 432 6.51 -9.81 -31.72
CA ARG A 432 5.20 -10.48 -31.76
C ARG A 432 4.95 -11.20 -30.45
N MET A 433 3.74 -11.06 -29.91
CA MET A 433 3.32 -11.78 -28.71
C MET A 433 2.46 -12.99 -29.10
N GLU A 434 2.87 -14.15 -28.62
CA GLU A 434 2.10 -15.39 -28.58
C GLU A 434 1.50 -15.51 -27.17
N SER A 435 0.21 -15.80 -27.08
CA SER A 435 -0.48 -16.00 -25.80
C SER A 435 -1.32 -17.26 -25.81
N ALA A 436 -1.34 -17.97 -24.69
CA ALA A 436 -2.12 -19.20 -24.52
C ALA A 436 -2.77 -19.25 -23.14
N THR A 437 -3.95 -19.86 -23.04
CA THR A 437 -4.64 -20.13 -21.75
C THR A 437 -4.33 -21.51 -21.17
N SER A 438 -3.60 -22.34 -21.91
CA SER A 438 -3.08 -23.62 -21.43
C SER A 438 -1.68 -23.82 -21.98
N ILE A 439 -0.79 -24.35 -21.14
CA ILE A 439 0.58 -24.72 -21.50
C ILE A 439 0.60 -25.74 -22.62
N ARG A 440 -0.48 -26.53 -22.77
CA ARG A 440 -0.63 -27.55 -23.81
C ARG A 440 -0.68 -27.00 -25.22
N HIS A 441 -0.94 -25.70 -25.37
CA HIS A 441 -0.93 -25.00 -26.66
C HIS A 441 0.46 -24.45 -27.03
N LEU A 442 1.44 -24.58 -26.14
CA LEU A 442 2.81 -24.13 -26.38
C LEU A 442 3.75 -25.30 -26.62
N ASP A 443 4.77 -25.06 -27.45
CA ASP A 443 5.84 -26.02 -27.67
C ASP A 443 6.64 -26.25 -26.38
N ARG A 444 6.75 -27.52 -26.00
CA ARG A 444 7.41 -27.96 -24.76
C ARG A 444 8.89 -27.58 -24.72
N ALA A 445 9.62 -27.85 -25.80
CA ALA A 445 11.06 -27.60 -25.84
C ALA A 445 11.36 -26.11 -25.71
N THR A 446 10.57 -25.27 -26.38
CA THR A 446 10.68 -23.81 -26.30
C THR A 446 10.40 -23.32 -24.88
N TRP A 447 9.28 -23.72 -24.27
CA TRP A 447 8.93 -23.29 -22.90
C TRP A 447 9.98 -23.70 -21.86
N ASP A 448 10.38 -24.97 -21.89
CA ASP A 448 11.34 -25.51 -20.94
C ASP A 448 12.72 -24.84 -21.09
N SER A 449 13.08 -24.36 -22.29
CA SER A 449 14.35 -23.64 -22.52
C SER A 449 14.42 -22.24 -21.88
N VAL A 450 13.27 -21.60 -21.63
CA VAL A 450 13.21 -20.22 -21.10
C VAL A 450 12.78 -20.16 -19.64
N LEU A 451 11.87 -21.04 -19.22
CA LEU A 451 11.30 -21.05 -17.87
C LEU A 451 11.33 -22.44 -17.20
N GLY A 452 11.74 -23.50 -17.89
CA GLY A 452 11.75 -24.85 -17.30
C GLY A 452 12.68 -24.98 -16.10
N GLU A 453 13.77 -24.21 -16.08
CA GLU A 453 14.70 -24.15 -14.95
C GLU A 453 14.25 -23.22 -13.81
N ALA A 454 13.22 -22.37 -14.03
CA ALA A 454 12.53 -21.73 -12.91
C ALA A 454 11.76 -22.83 -12.15
N ALA A 455 11.87 -22.84 -10.82
CA ALA A 455 11.42 -23.99 -10.07
C ALA A 455 9.89 -24.09 -10.19
N HIS A 456 9.41 -25.31 -10.43
CA HIS A 456 7.98 -25.62 -10.57
C HIS A 456 7.32 -25.05 -11.84
N CYS A 457 8.10 -24.54 -12.80
CA CYS A 457 7.58 -23.88 -14.01
C CYS A 457 7.78 -24.67 -15.30
N SER A 458 8.35 -25.87 -15.26
CA SER A 458 8.45 -26.74 -16.45
C SER A 458 7.07 -27.02 -17.05
N TRP A 459 7.01 -27.32 -18.34
CA TRP A 459 5.78 -27.59 -19.08
C TRP A 459 4.87 -28.62 -18.37
N GLU A 460 5.45 -29.72 -17.87
CA GLU A 460 4.73 -30.79 -17.16
C GLU A 460 4.25 -30.39 -15.75
N ALA A 461 4.96 -29.46 -15.10
CA ALA A 461 4.55 -28.94 -13.80
C ALA A 461 3.35 -27.99 -13.97
N MET A 462 3.40 -27.13 -14.98
CA MET A 462 2.28 -26.25 -15.34
C MET A 462 1.05 -27.05 -15.78
N ALA A 463 1.23 -28.11 -16.57
CA ALA A 463 0.13 -28.99 -16.98
C ALA A 463 -0.51 -29.73 -15.80
N ALA A 464 0.27 -30.03 -14.75
CA ALA A 464 -0.23 -30.61 -13.51
C ALA A 464 -0.99 -29.58 -12.67
N ALA A 465 -0.51 -28.33 -12.59
CA ALA A 465 -1.20 -27.24 -11.90
C ALA A 465 -2.56 -26.93 -12.56
N GLU A 466 -2.61 -26.82 -13.88
CA GLU A 466 -3.87 -26.64 -14.64
C GLU A 466 -4.89 -27.75 -14.40
N ALA A 467 -4.46 -28.97 -14.06
CA ALA A 467 -5.37 -30.07 -13.78
C ALA A 467 -5.97 -30.03 -12.36
N VAL A 468 -5.40 -29.22 -11.47
CA VAL A 468 -5.82 -29.08 -10.06
C VAL A 468 -6.72 -27.87 -9.88
N TYR A 469 -6.40 -26.77 -10.55
CA TYR A 469 -7.08 -25.49 -10.44
C TYR A 469 -7.95 -25.24 -11.69
N ASP A 470 -9.01 -24.45 -11.56
CA ASP A 470 -10.04 -24.21 -12.61
C ASP A 470 -11.05 -25.35 -12.82
N VAL A 471 -11.49 -26.01 -11.75
CA VAL A 471 -12.60 -26.98 -11.78
C VAL A 471 -13.90 -26.26 -11.36
N GLY A 472 -14.97 -26.37 -12.15
CA GLY A 472 -16.21 -25.57 -11.99
C GLY A 472 -16.90 -25.61 -10.61
N ASN A 473 -16.56 -26.57 -9.74
CA ASN A 473 -17.05 -26.69 -8.36
C ASN A 473 -16.01 -26.33 -7.27
N ALA A 474 -14.88 -25.74 -7.65
CA ALA A 474 -13.81 -25.38 -6.71
C ALA A 474 -14.22 -24.17 -5.82
N ARG A 475 -13.65 -24.11 -4.61
CA ARG A 475 -13.78 -22.93 -3.74
C ARG A 475 -13.15 -21.70 -4.41
N PRO A 476 -13.59 -20.47 -4.12
CA PRO A 476 -13.06 -19.25 -4.73
C PRO A 476 -11.52 -19.18 -4.76
N GLU A 477 -10.85 -19.55 -3.67
CA GLU A 477 -9.39 -19.56 -3.53
C GLU A 477 -8.67 -20.59 -4.41
N HIS A 478 -9.39 -21.55 -5.03
CA HIS A 478 -8.86 -22.60 -5.89
C HIS A 478 -9.23 -22.41 -7.37
N ARG A 479 -9.90 -21.31 -7.73
CA ARG A 479 -10.28 -20.98 -9.12
C ARG A 479 -9.18 -20.19 -9.83
N TRP A 480 -7.98 -20.75 -9.87
CA TRP A 480 -6.86 -20.10 -10.54
C TRP A 480 -6.98 -20.29 -12.04
N THR A 481 -6.74 -19.22 -12.81
CA THR A 481 -6.59 -19.33 -14.27
C THR A 481 -5.19 -18.94 -14.66
N PHE A 482 -4.68 -19.55 -15.72
CA PHE A 482 -3.32 -19.37 -16.19
C PHE A 482 -3.30 -18.73 -17.57
N ARG A 483 -2.33 -17.85 -17.79
CA ARG A 483 -2.02 -17.33 -19.12
C ARG A 483 -0.52 -17.32 -19.34
N TYR A 484 -0.11 -17.87 -20.46
CA TYR A 484 1.27 -17.98 -20.89
C TYR A 484 1.53 -16.93 -21.96
N LEU A 485 2.64 -16.20 -21.85
CA LEU A 485 3.00 -15.08 -22.71
C LEU A 485 4.43 -15.28 -23.22
N LEU A 486 4.60 -15.32 -24.54
CA LEU A 486 5.91 -15.36 -25.20
C LEU A 486 6.01 -14.21 -26.17
N VAL A 487 7.07 -13.40 -26.06
CA VAL A 487 7.37 -12.35 -27.02
C VAL A 487 8.57 -12.75 -27.85
N ARG A 488 8.43 -12.74 -29.17
CA ARG A 488 9.46 -13.14 -30.13
C ARG A 488 9.83 -12.00 -31.07
N ASP A 489 11.06 -12.02 -31.56
CA ASP A 489 11.47 -11.19 -32.69
C ASP A 489 11.08 -11.81 -34.04
N ARG A 490 11.43 -11.13 -35.15
CA ARG A 490 11.16 -11.61 -36.51
C ARG A 490 11.86 -12.93 -36.88
N THR A 491 12.93 -13.29 -36.17
CA THR A 491 13.68 -14.53 -36.38
C THR A 491 13.07 -15.71 -35.62
N GLY A 492 12.10 -15.45 -34.74
CA GLY A 492 11.46 -16.45 -33.88
C GLY A 492 12.16 -16.63 -32.54
N ARG A 493 13.24 -15.88 -32.26
CA ARG A 493 13.94 -15.88 -30.97
C ARG A 493 13.04 -15.32 -29.89
N VAL A 494 12.96 -16.01 -28.75
CA VAL A 494 12.19 -15.54 -27.58
C VAL A 494 12.98 -14.42 -26.89
N ILE A 495 12.36 -13.26 -26.75
CA ILE A 495 12.93 -12.06 -26.11
C ILE A 495 12.42 -11.93 -24.68
N ALA A 496 11.16 -12.29 -24.45
CA ALA A 496 10.58 -12.37 -23.13
C ALA A 496 9.60 -13.54 -23.02
N ALA A 497 9.54 -14.17 -21.86
CA ALA A 497 8.53 -15.17 -21.57
C ALA A 497 8.12 -15.12 -20.11
N THR A 498 6.83 -15.33 -19.84
CA THR A 498 6.30 -15.45 -18.49
C THR A 498 4.99 -16.25 -18.53
N PHE A 499 4.51 -16.66 -17.36
CA PHE A 499 3.10 -16.97 -17.19
C PHE A 499 2.56 -16.14 -16.04
N VAL A 500 1.28 -15.80 -16.15
CA VAL A 500 0.54 -15.18 -15.07
C VAL A 500 -0.57 -16.09 -14.57
N THR A 501 -0.79 -16.04 -13.27
CA THR A 501 -1.89 -16.68 -12.59
C THR A 501 -2.85 -15.60 -12.09
N THR A 502 -4.12 -15.72 -12.47
CA THR A 502 -5.20 -14.92 -11.91
C THR A 502 -5.85 -15.71 -10.78
N LEU A 503 -5.82 -15.17 -9.56
CA LEU A 503 -6.21 -15.87 -8.34
C LEU A 503 -6.68 -14.93 -7.24
N LEU A 504 -7.31 -15.48 -6.20
CA LEU A 504 -7.60 -14.76 -4.96
C LEU A 504 -6.39 -14.87 -4.01
N LEU A 505 -5.93 -13.74 -3.47
CA LEU A 505 -4.84 -13.66 -2.51
C LEU A 505 -5.30 -13.03 -1.21
N LYS A 506 -4.64 -13.41 -0.11
CA LYS A 506 -4.69 -12.66 1.14
C LYS A 506 -3.79 -11.43 1.02
N ASP A 507 -4.32 -10.25 1.31
CA ASP A 507 -3.56 -8.98 1.17
C ASP A 507 -2.35 -8.92 2.12
N ASP A 508 -2.40 -9.69 3.21
CA ASP A 508 -1.33 -9.82 4.21
C ASP A 508 -0.34 -10.97 3.93
N MET A 509 -0.30 -11.51 2.71
CA MET A 509 0.58 -12.62 2.32
C MET A 509 2.04 -12.45 2.77
N LEU A 510 2.56 -11.21 2.78
CA LEU A 510 3.95 -10.86 3.15
C LEU A 510 4.04 -9.95 4.38
N SER A 511 2.97 -9.90 5.19
CA SER A 511 2.94 -9.16 6.45
C SER A 511 3.69 -9.91 7.55
N ALA A 512 3.94 -9.21 8.66
CA ALA A 512 4.45 -9.86 9.86
C ALA A 512 3.43 -10.87 10.41
N GLU A 513 3.92 -11.94 11.04
CA GLU A 513 3.08 -13.04 11.54
C GLU A 513 2.01 -12.57 12.53
N GLU A 514 2.31 -11.58 13.37
CA GLU A 514 1.37 -11.03 14.34
C GLU A 514 0.21 -10.31 13.65
N VAL A 515 0.48 -9.60 12.55
CA VAL A 515 -0.52 -8.92 11.73
C VAL A 515 -1.42 -9.96 11.06
N SER A 516 -0.82 -10.97 10.43
CA SER A 516 -1.57 -12.06 9.82
C SER A 516 -2.43 -12.80 10.84
N ARG A 517 -1.95 -12.98 12.08
CA ARG A 517 -2.69 -13.65 13.15
C ARG A 517 -3.91 -12.87 13.61
N GLU A 518 -3.81 -11.55 13.70
CA GLU A 518 -4.97 -10.66 13.94
C GLU A 518 -6.00 -10.79 12.81
N LEU A 519 -5.54 -10.79 11.55
CA LEU A 519 -6.43 -10.90 10.40
C LEU A 519 -7.10 -12.27 10.26
N GLU A 520 -6.40 -13.37 10.60
CA GLU A 520 -7.01 -14.70 10.63
C GLU A 520 -8.14 -14.82 11.67
N GLN A 521 -8.10 -14.05 12.77
CA GLN A 521 -9.22 -14.00 13.72
C GLN A 521 -10.46 -13.37 13.08
N ARG A 522 -10.29 -12.30 12.30
CA ARG A 522 -11.39 -11.68 11.52
C ARG A 522 -11.90 -12.65 10.44
N ARG A 523 -10.99 -13.43 9.84
CA ARG A 523 -11.34 -14.45 8.85
C ARG A 523 -12.09 -15.65 9.40
N ALA A 524 -12.11 -15.85 10.73
CA ALA A 524 -12.96 -16.85 11.35
C ALA A 524 -14.45 -16.56 11.13
N THR A 525 -14.83 -15.28 11.02
CA THR A 525 -16.21 -14.84 10.72
C THR A 525 -16.44 -14.52 9.25
N ASP A 526 -15.44 -13.93 8.59
CA ASP A 526 -15.48 -13.62 7.15
C ASP A 526 -14.24 -14.20 6.45
N PRO A 527 -14.31 -15.43 5.92
CA PRO A 527 -13.16 -16.14 5.35
C PRO A 527 -12.39 -15.38 4.27
N TYR A 528 -12.99 -14.37 3.64
CA TYR A 528 -12.40 -13.57 2.57
C TYR A 528 -12.09 -12.13 2.99
N TYR A 529 -12.12 -11.81 4.29
CA TYR A 529 -11.71 -10.51 4.81
C TYR A 529 -10.27 -10.17 4.38
N LEU A 530 -10.07 -8.97 3.83
CA LEU A 530 -8.79 -8.51 3.26
C LEU A 530 -8.19 -9.53 2.28
N THR A 531 -8.97 -9.87 1.26
CA THR A 531 -8.49 -10.67 0.13
C THR A 531 -8.78 -9.94 -1.16
N SER A 532 -7.82 -9.97 -2.08
CA SER A 532 -7.92 -9.30 -3.38
C SER A 532 -7.69 -10.30 -4.49
N LYS A 533 -8.48 -10.15 -5.56
CA LYS A 533 -8.18 -10.84 -6.81
C LYS A 533 -6.95 -10.17 -7.44
N ALA A 534 -5.97 -10.98 -7.79
CA ALA A 534 -4.69 -10.55 -8.31
C ALA A 534 -4.34 -11.28 -9.60
N VAL A 535 -3.58 -10.61 -10.47
CA VAL A 535 -2.83 -11.24 -11.56
C VAL A 535 -1.36 -11.19 -11.18
N MET A 536 -0.75 -12.36 -10.96
CA MET A 536 0.67 -12.43 -10.59
C MET A 536 1.47 -13.21 -11.62
N THR A 537 2.73 -12.83 -11.87
CA THR A 537 3.68 -13.74 -12.53
C THR A 537 4.01 -14.89 -11.60
N GLY A 538 4.10 -16.11 -12.12
CA GLY A 538 4.24 -17.26 -11.24
C GLY A 538 2.91 -17.63 -10.58
N SER A 539 2.97 -18.50 -9.57
CA SER A 539 1.84 -18.86 -8.73
C SER A 539 2.31 -19.08 -7.29
N PRO A 540 1.40 -19.23 -6.31
CA PRO A 540 1.78 -19.69 -4.97
C PRO A 540 2.46 -21.08 -4.97
N LEU A 541 2.36 -21.85 -6.07
CA LEU A 541 3.03 -23.14 -6.25
C LEU A 541 4.43 -23.07 -6.88
N SER A 542 4.91 -21.87 -7.23
CA SER A 542 6.18 -21.71 -7.93
C SER A 542 7.17 -20.82 -7.19
N GLU A 543 8.44 -20.95 -7.56
CA GLU A 543 9.56 -20.24 -6.94
C GLU A 543 10.64 -19.94 -7.98
N GLY A 544 11.32 -18.81 -7.80
CA GLY A 544 12.39 -18.35 -8.67
C GLY A 544 11.90 -17.40 -9.75
N ASN A 545 12.81 -16.92 -10.59
CA ASN A 545 12.48 -15.88 -11.55
C ASN A 545 11.47 -16.38 -12.60
N HIS A 546 10.23 -15.90 -12.52
CA HIS A 546 9.11 -16.24 -13.42
C HIS A 546 9.06 -15.40 -14.70
N VAL A 547 10.04 -14.51 -14.90
CA VAL A 547 10.12 -13.63 -16.08
C VAL A 547 11.47 -13.86 -16.75
N TYR A 548 11.43 -14.58 -17.85
CA TYR A 548 12.57 -14.69 -18.76
C TYR A 548 12.68 -13.41 -19.57
N LEU A 549 13.89 -12.82 -19.60
CA LEU A 549 14.22 -11.66 -20.42
C LEU A 549 15.58 -11.86 -21.06
N ASP A 550 15.62 -11.74 -22.38
CA ASP A 550 16.86 -11.64 -23.13
C ASP A 550 17.40 -10.21 -23.07
N ARG A 551 18.27 -9.97 -22.09
CA ARG A 551 18.88 -8.65 -21.84
C ARG A 551 19.76 -8.14 -22.99
N THR A 552 20.07 -8.97 -23.99
CA THR A 552 20.86 -8.56 -25.16
C THR A 552 19.99 -7.99 -26.31
N ALA A 553 18.67 -8.03 -26.17
CA ALA A 553 17.72 -7.57 -27.18
C ALA A 553 16.79 -6.47 -26.62
N ALA A 554 15.71 -6.15 -27.35
CA ALA A 554 14.71 -5.16 -26.99
C ALA A 554 13.80 -5.62 -25.82
N TRP A 555 14.40 -6.01 -24.70
CA TRP A 555 13.71 -6.61 -23.55
C TRP A 555 12.71 -5.64 -22.89
N ARG A 556 12.98 -4.33 -22.92
CA ARG A 556 12.07 -3.31 -22.39
C ARG A 556 10.75 -3.29 -23.14
N ASP A 557 10.82 -3.30 -24.48
CA ASP A 557 9.63 -3.30 -25.33
C ASP A 557 8.86 -4.62 -25.19
N ALA A 558 9.59 -5.74 -25.11
CA ALA A 558 8.98 -7.04 -24.84
C ALA A 558 8.30 -7.12 -23.46
N LEU A 559 8.90 -6.52 -22.43
CA LEU A 559 8.31 -6.47 -21.09
C LEU A 559 7.12 -5.50 -21.04
N ARG A 560 7.13 -4.39 -21.79
CA ARG A 560 5.93 -3.54 -21.96
C ARG A 560 4.78 -4.28 -22.61
N MET A 561 5.04 -5.09 -23.65
CA MET A 561 4.03 -5.97 -24.24
C MET A 561 3.43 -6.94 -23.22
N ILE A 562 4.27 -7.54 -22.37
CA ILE A 562 3.81 -8.40 -21.27
C ILE A 562 2.96 -7.59 -20.27
N LEU A 563 3.42 -6.43 -19.82
CA LEU A 563 2.69 -5.58 -18.89
C LEU A 563 1.32 -5.18 -19.43
N ALA A 564 1.23 -4.81 -20.71
CA ALA A 564 -0.04 -4.52 -21.37
C ALA A 564 -0.98 -5.74 -21.36
N ALA A 565 -0.47 -6.94 -21.69
CA ALA A 565 -1.26 -8.16 -21.65
C ALA A 565 -1.72 -8.55 -20.22
N VAL A 566 -0.88 -8.26 -19.21
CA VAL A 566 -1.22 -8.46 -17.80
C VAL A 566 -2.26 -7.45 -17.33
N ASP A 567 -2.18 -6.20 -17.80
CA ASP A 567 -3.22 -5.19 -17.57
C ASP A 567 -4.55 -5.66 -18.17
N ASP A 568 -4.60 -6.06 -19.44
CA ASP A 568 -5.81 -6.59 -20.08
C ASP A 568 -6.42 -7.78 -19.29
N GLU A 569 -5.58 -8.65 -18.74
CA GLU A 569 -6.03 -9.78 -17.93
C GLU A 569 -6.55 -9.33 -16.56
N ALA A 570 -5.88 -8.39 -15.91
CA ALA A 570 -6.35 -7.82 -14.65
C ALA A 570 -7.69 -7.11 -14.84
N GLU A 571 -7.85 -6.38 -15.94
CA GLU A 571 -9.09 -5.72 -16.28
C GLU A 571 -10.23 -6.72 -16.52
N ARG A 572 -10.00 -7.71 -17.40
CA ARG A 572 -11.01 -8.74 -17.73
C ARG A 572 -11.43 -9.56 -16.53
N SER A 573 -10.50 -9.79 -15.61
CA SER A 573 -10.75 -10.57 -14.42
C SER A 573 -11.21 -9.74 -13.22
N GLU A 574 -11.30 -8.41 -13.34
CA GLU A 574 -11.58 -7.49 -12.23
C GLU A 574 -10.56 -7.61 -11.08
N ALA A 575 -9.32 -8.00 -11.40
CA ALA A 575 -8.24 -8.03 -10.44
C ALA A 575 -7.78 -6.61 -10.11
N ARG A 576 -7.56 -6.34 -8.82
CA ARG A 576 -7.15 -5.04 -8.29
C ARG A 576 -5.65 -4.93 -8.04
N THR A 577 -4.96 -6.07 -8.10
CA THR A 577 -3.53 -6.17 -7.78
C THR A 577 -2.79 -6.88 -8.89
N ILE A 578 -1.69 -6.30 -9.34
CA ILE A 578 -0.73 -6.91 -10.28
C ILE A 578 0.58 -7.14 -9.53
N ILE A 579 1.15 -8.34 -9.63
CA ILE A 579 2.36 -8.73 -8.90
C ILE A 579 3.36 -9.40 -9.86
N PHE A 580 4.55 -8.83 -9.96
CA PHE A 580 5.70 -9.47 -10.59
C PHE A 580 6.65 -9.96 -9.48
N ARG A 581 6.65 -11.25 -9.17
CA ARG A 581 7.34 -11.80 -7.98
C ARG A 581 8.55 -12.66 -8.31
N ASP A 582 9.40 -12.84 -7.29
CA ASP A 582 10.62 -13.64 -7.31
C ASP A 582 11.67 -13.14 -8.34
N LEU A 583 11.69 -11.82 -8.55
CA LEU A 583 12.67 -11.15 -9.39
C LEU A 583 13.95 -10.86 -8.58
N PRO A 584 15.13 -10.78 -9.23
CA PRO A 584 16.39 -10.44 -8.54
C PRO A 584 16.32 -9.05 -7.88
N ALA A 585 16.65 -8.95 -6.58
CA ALA A 585 16.60 -7.67 -5.87
C ALA A 585 17.71 -6.68 -6.28
N GLY A 586 18.82 -7.18 -6.85
CA GLY A 586 20.02 -6.42 -7.22
C GLY A 586 20.05 -5.93 -8.67
N ASP A 587 18.92 -5.50 -9.22
CA ASP A 587 18.80 -5.05 -10.62
C ASP A 587 18.24 -3.61 -10.69
N PRO A 588 19.13 -2.58 -10.67
CA PRO A 588 18.71 -1.17 -10.73
C PRO A 588 18.02 -0.80 -12.03
N GLU A 589 18.40 -1.43 -13.15
CA GLU A 589 17.82 -1.15 -14.47
C GLU A 589 16.37 -1.64 -14.52
N MET A 590 16.09 -2.84 -13.99
CA MET A 590 14.73 -3.34 -13.81
C MET A 590 13.94 -2.50 -12.80
N GLN A 591 14.56 -2.08 -11.70
CA GLN A 591 13.87 -1.26 -10.69
C GLN A 591 13.38 0.07 -11.27
N ALA A 592 14.23 0.79 -12.00
CA ALA A 592 13.85 2.03 -12.67
C ALA A 592 12.72 1.79 -13.68
N PHE A 593 12.84 0.75 -14.52
CA PHE A 593 11.83 0.39 -15.50
C PHE A 593 10.47 0.07 -14.86
N MET A 594 10.45 -0.77 -13.82
CA MET A 594 9.20 -1.15 -13.15
C MET A 594 8.54 0.03 -12.44
N LEU A 595 9.33 0.92 -11.84
CA LEU A 595 8.83 2.15 -11.21
C LEU A 595 8.20 3.08 -12.25
N ASP A 596 8.84 3.27 -13.40
CA ASP A 596 8.30 4.02 -14.53
C ASP A 596 6.93 3.46 -14.96
N GLU A 597 6.77 2.13 -14.98
CA GLU A 597 5.52 1.42 -15.28
C GLU A 597 4.51 1.35 -14.11
N GLY A 598 4.78 2.07 -13.01
CA GLY A 598 3.90 2.24 -11.86
C GLY A 598 3.87 1.04 -10.91
N LEU A 599 4.89 0.17 -10.94
CA LEU A 599 5.03 -0.94 -10.01
C LEU A 599 6.08 -0.63 -8.93
N SER A 600 5.70 -0.82 -7.67
CA SER A 600 6.54 -0.55 -6.51
C SER A 600 7.29 -1.80 -6.08
N ARG A 601 8.60 -1.67 -5.83
CA ARG A 601 9.40 -2.78 -5.31
C ARG A 601 9.07 -3.06 -3.84
N VAL A 602 8.84 -4.33 -3.52
CA VAL A 602 8.65 -4.83 -2.16
C VAL A 602 9.62 -6.00 -1.91
N PRO A 603 10.40 -5.99 -0.82
CA PRO A 603 11.23 -7.11 -0.43
C PRO A 603 10.42 -8.39 -0.19
N MET A 604 10.92 -9.52 -0.67
CA MET A 604 10.36 -10.85 -0.45
C MET A 604 11.21 -11.66 0.53
N LEU A 605 10.73 -12.87 0.86
CA LEU A 605 11.53 -13.84 1.59
C LEU A 605 12.65 -14.37 0.71
N ASP A 606 13.86 -14.48 1.26
CA ASP A 606 15.02 -14.96 0.53
C ASP A 606 14.89 -16.44 0.15
N THR A 607 15.28 -16.78 -1.07
CA THR A 607 15.36 -18.17 -1.55
C THR A 607 16.76 -18.74 -1.29
N HIS A 608 16.85 -20.07 -1.29
CA HIS A 608 18.08 -20.76 -0.88
C HIS A 608 18.47 -21.85 -1.88
N THR A 609 19.69 -21.77 -2.41
CA THR A 609 20.21 -22.73 -3.39
C THR A 609 21.48 -23.39 -2.90
N LEU A 610 21.58 -24.71 -3.03
CA LEU A 610 22.80 -25.48 -2.80
C LEU A 610 23.32 -26.03 -4.12
N THR A 611 24.58 -25.70 -4.44
CA THR A 611 25.30 -26.24 -5.59
C THR A 611 25.95 -27.58 -5.24
N LEU A 612 25.78 -28.59 -6.08
CA LEU A 612 26.21 -29.97 -5.84
C LEU A 612 27.31 -30.44 -6.79
N ASP A 613 27.45 -29.88 -8.01
CA ASP A 613 28.54 -30.06 -8.99
C ASP A 613 29.28 -31.42 -8.97
N GLY A 614 28.54 -32.53 -8.96
CA GLY A 614 29.12 -33.88 -9.00
C GLY A 614 29.90 -34.30 -7.75
N MET A 615 29.82 -33.54 -6.64
CA MET A 615 30.46 -33.88 -5.37
C MET A 615 29.77 -35.07 -4.70
N ASP A 616 30.56 -36.02 -4.19
CA ASP A 616 30.07 -37.08 -3.32
C ASP A 616 29.77 -36.57 -1.88
N GLU A 617 29.15 -37.40 -1.05
CA GLU A 617 28.58 -36.99 0.26
C GLU A 617 29.69 -36.58 1.21
N ALA A 618 30.76 -37.38 1.19
CA ALA A 618 31.92 -37.17 2.01
C ALA A 618 32.62 -35.86 1.61
N LYS A 619 32.76 -35.58 0.31
CA LYS A 619 33.34 -34.33 -0.20
C LYS A 619 32.48 -33.12 0.13
N TRP A 620 31.17 -33.18 -0.10
CA TRP A 620 30.26 -32.09 0.27
C TRP A 620 30.30 -31.84 1.78
N TYR A 621 30.17 -32.88 2.60
CA TYR A 621 30.20 -32.75 4.06
C TYR A 621 31.55 -32.22 4.56
N ALA A 622 32.67 -32.66 3.96
CA ALA A 622 34.00 -32.17 4.29
C ALA A 622 34.21 -30.70 3.89
N ALA A 623 33.54 -30.22 2.83
CA ALA A 623 33.62 -28.83 2.38
C ALA A 623 32.87 -27.85 3.31
N LEU A 624 31.93 -28.33 4.13
CA LEU A 624 31.27 -27.50 5.15
C LEU A 624 32.27 -27.09 6.25
N ASP A 625 32.11 -25.91 6.84
CA ASP A 625 32.97 -25.47 7.95
C ASP A 625 32.82 -26.35 9.22
N LYS A 626 33.77 -26.24 10.15
CA LYS A 626 33.81 -27.05 11.38
C LYS A 626 32.53 -26.93 12.22
N LYS A 627 31.94 -25.73 12.29
CA LYS A 627 30.73 -25.45 13.09
C LYS A 627 29.51 -26.14 12.48
N LYS A 628 29.34 -26.04 11.15
CA LYS A 628 28.26 -26.71 10.41
C LYS A 628 28.34 -28.22 10.53
N ARG A 629 29.54 -28.81 10.36
CA ARG A 629 29.73 -30.27 10.53
C ARG A 629 29.35 -30.76 11.92
N TYR A 630 29.73 -30.03 12.97
CA TYR A 630 29.35 -30.35 14.35
C TYR A 630 27.82 -30.34 14.54
N GLN A 631 27.14 -29.33 13.99
CA GLN A 631 25.68 -29.22 14.06
C GLN A 631 24.92 -30.30 13.28
N LEU A 632 25.50 -30.81 12.18
CA LEU A 632 24.88 -31.85 11.38
C LEU A 632 25.15 -33.28 11.90
N ARG A 633 26.13 -33.48 12.79
CA ARG A 633 26.49 -34.83 13.28
C ARG A 633 25.30 -35.60 13.90
N PRO A 634 24.46 -35.00 14.75
CA PRO A 634 23.27 -35.68 15.29
C PRO A 634 22.28 -36.09 14.20
N VAL A 635 22.11 -35.26 13.16
CA VAL A 635 21.23 -35.54 12.02
C VAL A 635 21.64 -36.82 11.29
N PHE A 636 22.95 -37.04 11.09
CA PHE A 636 23.47 -38.26 10.48
C PHE A 636 23.24 -39.52 11.31
N GLU A 637 23.13 -39.39 12.63
CA GLU A 637 22.76 -40.50 13.51
C GLU A 637 21.25 -40.75 13.48
N HIS A 638 20.43 -39.70 13.57
CA HIS A 638 18.97 -39.82 13.54
C HIS A 638 18.46 -40.47 12.24
N VAL A 639 19.05 -40.16 11.08
CA VAL A 639 18.64 -40.79 9.80
C VAL A 639 18.90 -42.30 9.72
N LYS A 640 19.67 -42.90 10.65
CA LYS A 640 19.84 -44.36 10.71
C LYS A 640 18.58 -45.08 11.21
N ALA A 641 17.75 -44.37 11.96
CA ALA A 641 16.48 -44.86 12.50
C ALA A 641 15.29 -44.64 11.56
N THR A 642 15.52 -44.08 10.36
CA THR A 642 14.47 -43.72 9.41
C THR A 642 14.58 -44.49 8.10
N ASP A 643 13.44 -44.89 7.56
CA ASP A 643 13.30 -45.42 6.20
C ASP A 643 12.70 -44.34 5.28
N VAL A 644 13.27 -44.19 4.09
CA VAL A 644 12.80 -43.22 3.09
C VAL A 644 12.38 -43.93 1.81
N SER A 645 11.15 -43.67 1.37
CA SER A 645 10.59 -44.17 0.11
C SER A 645 10.25 -43.03 -0.85
N PHE A 646 10.29 -43.30 -2.16
CA PHE A 646 10.00 -42.32 -3.20
C PHE A 646 8.83 -42.77 -4.06
N HIS A 647 7.91 -41.85 -4.36
CA HIS A 647 6.64 -42.11 -5.02
C HIS A 647 6.38 -41.09 -6.14
N GLY A 648 5.74 -41.48 -7.23
CA GLY A 648 5.50 -40.64 -8.40
C GLY A 648 5.36 -41.45 -9.69
N ALA A 649 5.33 -40.76 -10.84
CA ALA A 649 5.20 -41.43 -12.13
C ALA A 649 6.39 -42.38 -12.39
N GLY A 650 6.09 -43.68 -12.56
CA GLY A 650 7.11 -44.72 -12.72
C GLY A 650 7.79 -45.18 -11.42
N LEU A 651 7.32 -44.74 -10.25
CA LEU A 651 7.77 -45.17 -8.93
C LEU A 651 6.64 -45.89 -8.17
N ALA A 652 6.89 -46.31 -6.93
CA ALA A 652 5.88 -46.96 -6.10
C ALA A 652 4.68 -46.03 -5.84
N SER A 653 3.46 -46.56 -5.96
CA SER A 653 2.24 -45.79 -5.68
C SER A 653 1.97 -45.67 -4.19
N LEU A 654 1.39 -44.55 -3.77
CA LEU A 654 0.79 -44.38 -2.45
C LEU A 654 -0.69 -44.76 -2.51
N THR A 655 -1.22 -45.28 -1.39
CA THR A 655 -2.67 -45.44 -1.25
C THR A 655 -3.37 -44.08 -1.11
N PHE A 656 -4.69 -44.03 -1.34
CA PHE A 656 -5.47 -42.81 -1.12
C PHE A 656 -5.39 -42.36 0.34
N GLU A 657 -5.49 -43.29 1.28
CA GLU A 657 -5.40 -43.03 2.72
C GLU A 657 -4.05 -42.42 3.10
N GLU A 658 -2.94 -42.99 2.62
CA GLU A 658 -1.62 -42.42 2.84
C GLU A 658 -1.49 -41.02 2.22
N THR A 659 -2.01 -40.81 1.02
CA THR A 659 -1.95 -39.51 0.36
C THR A 659 -2.71 -38.43 1.14
N MET A 660 -3.89 -38.78 1.70
CA MET A 660 -4.67 -37.88 2.55
C MET A 660 -3.99 -37.65 3.90
N HIS A 661 -3.34 -38.67 4.48
CA HIS A 661 -2.53 -38.51 5.68
C HIS A 661 -1.38 -37.51 5.45
N LEU A 662 -0.66 -37.64 4.34
CA LEU A 662 0.40 -36.70 3.97
C LEU A 662 -0.15 -35.27 3.78
N HIS A 663 -1.29 -35.11 3.10
CA HIS A 663 -1.95 -33.81 2.99
C HIS A 663 -2.30 -33.22 4.38
N GLY A 664 -2.78 -34.05 5.31
CA GLY A 664 -3.03 -33.64 6.70
C GLY A 664 -1.77 -33.17 7.45
N LEU A 665 -0.62 -33.85 7.28
CA LEU A 665 0.66 -33.39 7.85
C LEU A 665 1.07 -32.01 7.32
N PHE A 666 0.78 -31.73 6.05
CA PHE A 666 1.01 -30.42 5.46
C PHE A 666 0.06 -29.36 6.04
N GLU A 667 -1.24 -29.64 6.14
CA GLU A 667 -2.22 -28.71 6.72
C GLU A 667 -1.89 -28.34 8.18
N GLN A 668 -1.39 -29.29 8.97
CA GLN A 668 -0.96 -29.05 10.35
C GLN A 668 0.23 -28.07 10.40
N LEU A 669 1.18 -28.19 9.48
CA LEU A 669 2.34 -27.32 9.39
C LEU A 669 1.95 -25.92 8.86
N GLU A 670 1.14 -25.85 7.80
CA GLU A 670 0.67 -24.58 7.23
C GLU A 670 -0.21 -23.80 8.19
N GLY A 671 -1.15 -24.45 8.88
CA GLY A 671 -2.06 -23.80 9.81
C GLY A 671 -1.38 -23.10 10.99
N ARG A 672 -0.07 -23.33 11.19
CA ARG A 672 0.74 -22.72 12.25
C ARG A 672 1.70 -21.64 11.71
N LYS A 673 1.97 -21.61 10.41
CA LYS A 673 2.94 -20.70 9.78
C LYS A 673 2.23 -19.55 9.09
N LEU A 674 2.41 -18.33 9.62
CA LEU A 674 1.82 -17.12 9.04
C LEU A 674 2.85 -16.19 8.37
N ARG A 675 4.12 -16.61 8.30
CA ARG A 675 5.20 -15.83 7.67
C ARG A 675 5.00 -15.62 6.17
N LEU A 676 4.36 -16.59 5.50
CA LEU A 676 3.83 -16.47 4.14
C LEU A 676 2.36 -16.91 4.21
N ASN A 677 1.45 -15.97 4.44
CA ASN A 677 0.05 -16.29 4.71
C ASN A 677 -0.72 -16.56 3.40
N LEU A 678 -0.91 -17.83 3.06
CA LEU A 678 -1.62 -18.27 1.86
C LEU A 678 -2.96 -18.94 2.21
N PHE A 679 -3.80 -19.13 1.20
CA PHE A 679 -4.94 -20.03 1.31
C PHE A 679 -4.48 -21.49 1.31
N ARG A 680 -5.21 -22.35 2.02
CA ARG A 680 -4.92 -23.78 2.09
C ARG A 680 -4.95 -24.40 0.69
N LEU A 681 -3.96 -25.24 0.40
CA LEU A 681 -3.88 -25.94 -0.88
C LEU A 681 -4.90 -27.09 -0.98
N PRO A 682 -5.46 -27.37 -2.16
CA PRO A 682 -6.48 -28.39 -2.34
C PRO A 682 -5.89 -29.81 -2.15
N ALA A 683 -6.67 -30.70 -1.55
CA ALA A 683 -6.27 -32.11 -1.32
C ALA A 683 -5.98 -32.89 -2.62
N THR A 684 -6.45 -32.39 -3.77
CA THR A 684 -6.20 -32.96 -5.10
C THR A 684 -4.80 -32.67 -5.64
N LEU A 685 -4.03 -31.77 -4.98
CA LEU A 685 -2.70 -31.35 -5.43
C LEU A 685 -1.67 -32.49 -5.40
N LEU A 686 -1.52 -33.20 -4.26
CA LEU A 686 -0.57 -34.31 -4.16
C LEU A 686 -0.88 -35.46 -5.15
N PRO A 687 -2.15 -35.90 -5.32
CA PRO A 687 -2.51 -36.83 -6.38
C PRO A 687 -2.12 -36.37 -7.79
N ALA A 688 -2.26 -35.08 -8.10
CA ALA A 688 -1.89 -34.54 -9.41
C ALA A 688 -0.36 -34.52 -9.63
N MET A 689 0.39 -34.13 -8.60
CA MET A 689 1.86 -34.20 -8.61
C MET A 689 2.34 -35.63 -8.85
N LEU A 690 1.77 -36.63 -8.17
CA LEU A 690 2.14 -38.05 -8.36
C LEU A 690 1.94 -38.57 -9.79
N ARG A 691 1.03 -37.97 -10.57
CA ARG A 691 0.81 -38.33 -11.99
C ARG A 691 1.81 -37.66 -12.94
N SER A 692 2.46 -36.58 -12.53
CA SER A 692 3.39 -35.84 -13.38
C SER A 692 4.80 -36.43 -13.31
N PRO A 693 5.49 -36.63 -14.45
CA PRO A 693 6.87 -37.13 -14.45
C PRO A 693 7.88 -36.12 -13.87
N SER A 694 7.50 -34.84 -13.79
CA SER A 694 8.36 -33.78 -13.23
C SER A 694 8.25 -33.64 -11.72
N TRP A 695 7.44 -34.48 -11.06
CA TRP A 695 7.27 -34.45 -9.62
C TRP A 695 7.57 -35.83 -9.00
N GLU A 696 8.04 -35.81 -7.75
CA GLU A 696 8.09 -37.00 -6.89
C GLU A 696 7.85 -36.61 -5.44
N LEU A 697 7.36 -37.56 -4.66
CA LEU A 697 7.20 -37.44 -3.21
C LEU A 697 8.23 -38.31 -2.51
N GLY A 698 9.00 -37.72 -1.59
CA GLY A 698 9.80 -38.45 -0.62
C GLY A 698 9.04 -38.59 0.70
N VAL A 699 9.01 -39.79 1.27
CA VAL A 699 8.25 -40.11 2.48
C VAL A 699 9.17 -40.71 3.52
N ILE A 700 9.15 -40.17 4.75
CA ILE A 700 9.95 -40.62 5.89
C ILE A 700 9.06 -41.42 6.85
N ARG A 701 9.48 -42.64 7.15
CA ARG A 701 8.95 -43.46 8.24
C ARG A 701 10.05 -43.68 9.28
N ILE A 702 9.70 -43.64 10.55
CA ILE A 702 10.60 -44.10 11.61
C ILE A 702 10.43 -45.60 11.69
N ARG A 703 11.54 -46.33 11.77
CA ARG A 703 11.50 -47.79 11.81
C ARG A 703 10.78 -48.26 13.08
N ALA A 704 10.02 -49.34 12.97
CA ALA A 704 9.30 -49.91 14.11
C ALA A 704 10.25 -50.32 15.27
N ASP A 705 11.46 -50.78 14.94
CA ASP A 705 12.50 -51.14 15.91
C ASP A 705 13.11 -49.92 16.64
N ALA A 706 12.90 -48.72 16.10
CA ALA A 706 13.28 -47.44 16.68
C ALA A 706 12.08 -46.72 17.35
N GLY A 707 10.96 -47.42 17.54
CA GLY A 707 9.76 -46.89 18.19
C GLY A 707 8.83 -46.09 17.28
N GLY A 708 9.03 -46.13 15.97
CA GLY A 708 8.25 -45.36 15.00
C GLY A 708 6.78 -45.79 14.86
N PRO A 709 5.87 -44.86 14.50
CA PRO A 709 4.48 -45.19 14.23
C PRO A 709 4.33 -45.92 12.88
N PRO A 710 3.20 -46.61 12.65
CA PRO A 710 2.95 -47.28 11.36
C PRO A 710 2.77 -46.29 10.20
N GLN A 711 2.34 -45.06 10.50
CA GLN A 711 2.12 -44.02 9.50
C GLN A 711 3.40 -43.21 9.24
N PRO A 712 3.55 -42.62 8.03
CA PRO A 712 4.61 -41.66 7.76
C PRO A 712 4.62 -40.49 8.75
N VAL A 713 5.83 -40.06 9.13
CA VAL A 713 6.03 -38.93 10.06
C VAL A 713 6.42 -37.64 9.34
N ALA A 714 6.92 -37.73 8.10
CA ALA A 714 7.22 -36.56 7.28
C ALA A 714 7.21 -36.90 5.79
N PHE A 715 7.01 -35.89 4.96
CA PHE A 715 7.14 -36.01 3.52
C PHE A 715 7.56 -34.69 2.87
N TRP A 716 8.01 -34.77 1.63
CA TRP A 716 8.14 -33.62 0.74
C TRP A 716 7.71 -33.97 -0.67
N ALA A 717 7.19 -32.99 -1.42
CA ALA A 717 7.04 -33.05 -2.86
C ALA A 717 8.15 -32.23 -3.51
N ALA A 718 8.86 -32.80 -4.48
CA ALA A 718 9.94 -32.13 -5.20
C ALA A 718 9.71 -32.12 -6.70
N HIS A 719 9.95 -30.96 -7.30
CA HIS A 719 10.02 -30.78 -8.74
C HIS A 719 11.41 -31.16 -9.26
N LYS A 720 11.42 -31.89 -10.37
CA LYS A 720 12.61 -32.40 -11.06
C LYS A 720 12.57 -31.89 -12.49
N HIS A 721 13.55 -31.08 -12.86
CA HIS A 721 13.68 -30.62 -14.23
C HIS A 721 15.13 -30.27 -14.56
N GLY A 722 15.58 -30.64 -15.77
CA GLY A 722 16.96 -30.44 -16.21
C GLY A 722 17.95 -31.03 -15.20
N LYS A 723 18.79 -30.17 -14.62
CA LYS A 723 19.78 -30.52 -13.58
C LYS A 723 19.42 -29.98 -12.19
N THR A 724 18.15 -29.68 -11.97
CA THR A 724 17.65 -29.04 -10.75
C THR A 724 16.67 -29.95 -10.01
N TYR A 725 16.86 -30.06 -8.70
CA TYR A 725 15.93 -30.65 -7.75
C TYR A 725 15.37 -29.56 -6.85
N ALA A 726 14.05 -29.41 -6.77
CA ALA A 726 13.41 -28.34 -6.01
C ALA A 726 12.28 -28.89 -5.12
N PRO A 727 12.56 -29.23 -3.85
CA PRO A 727 11.53 -29.48 -2.84
C PRO A 727 10.66 -28.25 -2.62
N PHE A 728 9.35 -28.44 -2.68
CA PHE A 728 8.36 -27.36 -2.63
C PHE A 728 7.45 -27.45 -1.41
N LEU A 729 6.70 -28.55 -1.31
CA LEU A 729 5.77 -28.83 -0.22
C LEU A 729 6.43 -29.80 0.75
N CYS A 730 6.26 -29.58 2.04
CA CYS A 730 6.61 -30.56 3.05
C CYS A 730 5.60 -30.55 4.20
N GLY A 731 5.38 -31.71 4.80
CA GLY A 731 4.64 -31.86 6.04
C GLY A 731 5.42 -32.74 7.00
N LEU A 732 5.26 -32.50 8.30
CA LEU A 732 5.92 -33.26 9.35
C LEU A 732 5.05 -33.31 10.59
N ASP A 733 5.15 -34.43 11.31
CA ASP A 733 4.53 -34.62 12.61
C ASP A 733 5.41 -33.98 13.70
N ASP A 734 4.90 -32.92 14.31
CA ASP A 734 5.61 -32.15 15.33
C ASP A 734 5.90 -32.96 16.62
N SER A 735 5.16 -34.05 16.88
CA SER A 735 5.43 -34.93 18.03
C SER A 735 6.81 -35.60 17.96
N TRP A 736 7.42 -35.63 16.78
CA TRP A 736 8.72 -36.22 16.53
C TRP A 736 9.84 -35.20 16.30
N ARG A 737 9.63 -33.93 16.67
CA ARG A 737 10.61 -32.85 16.45
C ARG A 737 11.99 -33.13 17.08
N ASP A 738 12.04 -33.84 18.20
CA ASP A 738 13.28 -34.23 18.89
C ASP A 738 14.16 -35.19 18.08
N HIS A 739 13.63 -35.80 17.02
CA HIS A 739 14.37 -36.68 16.09
C HIS A 739 15.00 -35.90 14.91
N ASP A 740 15.11 -34.57 15.01
CA ASP A 740 15.66 -33.68 13.97
C ASP A 740 15.01 -33.86 12.58
N ILE A 741 13.73 -34.28 12.52
CA ILE A 741 13.09 -34.73 11.28
C ILE A 741 13.15 -33.72 10.14
N TYR A 742 13.02 -32.43 10.43
CA TYR A 742 13.17 -31.39 9.42
C TYR A 742 14.58 -31.35 8.81
N ARG A 743 15.63 -31.47 9.63
CA ARG A 743 17.02 -31.52 9.16
C ARG A 743 17.32 -32.84 8.45
N SER A 744 16.77 -33.95 8.94
CA SER A 744 16.83 -35.26 8.29
C SER A 744 16.24 -35.19 6.88
N MET A 745 15.10 -34.52 6.72
CA MET A 745 14.48 -34.27 5.41
C MET A 745 15.40 -33.46 4.47
N ILE A 746 16.02 -32.38 4.93
CA ILE A 746 17.00 -31.62 4.11
C ILE A 746 18.18 -32.50 3.70
N LEU A 747 18.71 -33.34 4.59
CA LEU A 747 19.77 -34.29 4.26
C LEU A 747 19.32 -35.27 3.17
N HIS A 748 18.08 -35.75 3.22
CA HIS A 748 17.51 -36.61 2.19
C HIS A 748 17.29 -35.88 0.86
N TRP A 749 17.01 -34.58 0.86
CA TRP A 749 17.00 -33.78 -0.36
C TRP A 749 18.37 -33.75 -1.03
N VAL A 750 19.44 -33.52 -0.26
CA VAL A 750 20.83 -33.54 -0.76
C VAL A 750 21.17 -34.91 -1.33
N ARG A 751 20.84 -35.99 -0.62
CA ARG A 751 21.06 -37.37 -1.06
C ARG A 751 20.31 -37.69 -2.34
N ARG A 752 19.02 -37.31 -2.42
CA ARG A 752 18.18 -37.59 -3.59
C ARG A 752 18.62 -36.79 -4.82
N ALA A 753 18.89 -35.50 -4.66
CA ALA A 753 19.42 -34.67 -5.74
C ALA A 753 20.71 -35.27 -6.33
N ARG A 754 21.62 -35.74 -5.46
CA ARG A 754 22.86 -36.41 -5.89
C ARG A 754 22.63 -37.76 -6.54
N ALA A 755 21.72 -38.59 -6.01
CA ALA A 755 21.35 -39.86 -6.63
C ALA A 755 20.75 -39.68 -8.03
N LEU A 756 20.08 -38.55 -8.27
CA LEU A 756 19.55 -38.15 -9.58
C LEU A 756 20.57 -37.38 -10.44
N SER A 757 21.82 -37.25 -10.00
CA SER A 757 22.89 -36.50 -10.69
C SER A 757 22.53 -35.03 -10.99
N MET A 758 21.78 -34.40 -10.09
CA MET A 758 21.39 -32.99 -10.18
C MET A 758 22.56 -32.09 -9.75
N CYS A 759 22.71 -30.93 -10.42
CA CYS A 759 23.75 -29.94 -10.12
C CYS A 759 23.29 -28.90 -9.08
N ALA A 760 21.98 -28.64 -8.99
CA ALA A 760 21.43 -27.64 -8.09
C ALA A 760 20.27 -28.20 -7.26
N LEU A 761 20.25 -27.83 -5.98
CA LEU A 761 19.15 -28.09 -5.05
C LEU A 761 18.56 -26.75 -4.58
N ARG A 762 17.34 -26.44 -5.01
CA ARG A 762 16.60 -25.24 -4.57
C ARG A 762 15.72 -25.59 -3.39
N MET A 763 15.91 -24.91 -2.27
CA MET A 763 15.38 -25.33 -0.97
C MET A 763 14.17 -24.51 -0.49
N GLY A 764 13.69 -23.49 -1.21
CA GLY A 764 12.56 -22.67 -0.77
C GLY A 764 12.94 -21.41 0.02
N MET A 765 11.91 -20.64 0.39
CA MET A 765 12.01 -19.34 1.08
C MET A 765 12.19 -19.41 2.61
N ASP A 766 11.80 -20.52 3.25
CA ASP A 766 11.70 -20.61 4.72
C ASP A 766 12.95 -21.16 5.42
N ALA A 767 13.00 -21.14 6.76
CA ALA A 767 14.01 -21.87 7.55
C ALA A 767 15.49 -21.63 7.13
N GLU A 768 15.82 -20.38 6.80
CA GLU A 768 17.17 -19.95 6.36
C GLU A 768 18.29 -20.53 7.23
N ILE A 769 18.16 -20.41 8.56
CA ILE A 769 19.18 -20.85 9.51
C ILE A 769 19.53 -22.33 9.30
N GLU A 770 18.52 -23.17 9.06
CA GLU A 770 18.73 -24.60 8.86
C GLU A 770 19.36 -24.86 7.49
N LYS A 771 18.87 -24.23 6.42
CA LYS A 771 19.39 -24.41 5.05
C LYS A 771 20.85 -23.95 4.91
N ARG A 772 21.23 -22.84 5.54
CA ARG A 772 22.62 -22.35 5.54
C ARG A 772 23.60 -23.31 6.25
N ARG A 773 23.12 -24.15 7.17
CA ARG A 773 23.95 -25.21 7.79
C ARG A 773 24.34 -26.31 6.81
N PHE A 774 23.50 -26.58 5.82
CA PHE A 774 23.78 -27.50 4.72
C PHE A 774 24.63 -26.86 3.60
N GLY A 775 25.06 -25.60 3.78
CA GLY A 775 25.90 -24.89 2.81
C GLY A 775 25.14 -24.15 1.72
N ALA A 776 23.81 -24.02 1.83
CA ALA A 776 23.02 -23.27 0.88
C ALA A 776 23.40 -21.78 0.87
N ARG A 777 23.42 -21.18 -0.32
CA ARG A 777 23.57 -19.74 -0.56
C ARG A 777 22.20 -19.08 -0.56
N THR A 778 22.13 -17.90 0.05
CA THR A 778 20.95 -17.04 0.05
C THR A 778 20.89 -16.23 -1.24
N GLU A 779 19.72 -16.19 -1.87
CA GLU A 779 19.39 -15.37 -3.03
C GLU A 779 18.32 -14.35 -2.61
N HIS A 780 18.65 -13.07 -2.76
CA HIS A 780 17.74 -11.98 -2.41
C HIS A 780 16.81 -11.69 -3.57
N THR A 781 15.51 -11.85 -3.32
CA THR A 781 14.45 -11.61 -4.30
C THR A 781 13.55 -10.45 -3.87
N CYS A 782 12.87 -9.86 -4.84
CA CYS A 782 11.83 -8.88 -4.62
C CYS A 782 10.59 -9.24 -5.44
N LEU A 783 9.50 -8.55 -5.13
CA LEU A 783 8.40 -8.40 -6.05
C LEU A 783 8.20 -6.94 -6.42
N TYR A 784 7.55 -6.71 -7.55
CA TYR A 784 7.01 -5.44 -7.95
C TYR A 784 5.48 -5.54 -7.92
N VAL A 785 4.83 -4.68 -7.15
CA VAL A 785 3.38 -4.69 -6.96
C VAL A 785 2.76 -3.38 -7.43
N ARG A 786 1.56 -3.50 -8.01
CA ARG A 786 0.71 -2.38 -8.35
C ARG A 786 -0.72 -2.68 -7.89
N THR A 787 -1.27 -1.81 -7.06
CA THR A 787 -2.68 -1.88 -6.62
C THR A 787 -3.48 -0.77 -7.30
N SER A 788 -4.76 -1.03 -7.60
CA SER A 788 -5.68 -0.03 -8.16
C SER A 788 -6.11 1.01 -7.13
N ASP A 789 -6.08 0.67 -5.85
CA ASP A 789 -6.42 1.53 -4.73
C ASP A 789 -5.47 1.31 -3.55
N ASP A 790 -5.55 2.18 -2.55
CA ASP A 790 -4.74 2.16 -1.33
C ASP A 790 -5.54 1.70 -0.10
N TYR A 791 -6.84 1.42 -0.24
CA TYR A 791 -7.72 1.04 0.87
C TYR A 791 -7.29 -0.24 1.59
N SER A 792 -6.96 -1.31 0.85
CA SER A 792 -6.41 -2.53 1.48
C SER A 792 -5.11 -2.23 2.23
N GLY A 793 -4.27 -1.34 1.70
CA GLY A 793 -3.06 -0.87 2.38
C GLY A 793 -3.34 -0.08 3.66
N ALA A 794 -4.38 0.76 3.65
CA ALA A 794 -4.83 1.50 4.82
C ALA A 794 -5.39 0.57 5.91
N LEU A 795 -6.20 -0.43 5.54
CA LEU A 795 -6.69 -1.46 6.46
C LEU A 795 -5.56 -2.35 7.02
N LEU A 796 -4.54 -2.68 6.22
CA LEU A 796 -3.35 -3.37 6.71
C LEU A 796 -2.57 -2.53 7.72
N SER A 797 -2.45 -1.21 7.47
CA SER A 797 -1.82 -0.27 8.39
C SER A 797 -2.61 -0.15 9.70
N GLU A 798 -3.95 -0.22 9.63
CA GLU A 798 -4.80 -0.36 10.80
C GLU A 798 -4.53 -1.66 11.56
N ALA A 799 -4.43 -2.80 10.87
CA ALA A 799 -4.15 -4.08 11.52
C ALA A 799 -2.79 -4.04 12.26
N VAL A 800 -1.77 -3.41 11.66
CA VAL A 800 -0.48 -3.15 12.30
C VAL A 800 -0.65 -2.31 13.57
N ALA A 801 -1.43 -1.23 13.51
CA ALA A 801 -1.71 -0.38 14.66
C ALA A 801 -2.45 -1.15 15.78
N ASN A 802 -3.44 -1.98 15.43
CA ASN A 802 -4.18 -2.79 16.39
C ASN A 802 -3.28 -3.81 17.11
N VAL A 803 -2.36 -4.45 16.39
CA VAL A 803 -1.37 -5.36 16.99
C VAL A 803 -0.47 -4.60 17.97
N ALA A 804 0.01 -3.42 17.61
CA ALA A 804 0.86 -2.60 18.48
C ALA A 804 0.14 -2.19 19.77
N VAL A 805 -1.13 -1.78 19.68
CA VAL A 805 -1.98 -1.43 20.83
C VAL A 805 -2.26 -2.67 21.69
N GLY A 806 -2.63 -3.79 21.08
CA GLY A 806 -2.89 -5.05 21.79
C GLY A 806 -1.67 -5.59 22.54
N GLN A 807 -0.45 -5.34 22.06
CA GLN A 807 0.79 -5.65 22.78
C GLN A 807 1.03 -4.73 23.98
N GLN A 808 0.62 -3.46 23.92
CA GLN A 808 0.76 -2.49 25.01
C GLN A 808 -0.28 -2.67 26.13
N ILE A 809 -1.49 -3.15 25.81
CA ILE A 809 -2.59 -3.33 26.78
C ILE A 809 -2.46 -4.65 27.57
N ARG A 810 -1.55 -5.57 27.19
CA ARG A 810 -1.32 -6.79 28.00
C ARG A 810 -0.79 -6.42 29.39
N PRO A 811 -1.50 -6.74 30.48
CA PRO A 811 -0.96 -6.54 31.81
C PRO A 811 0.31 -7.37 31.97
N ALA A 812 1.29 -6.84 32.72
CA ALA A 812 2.62 -7.44 32.95
C ALA A 812 2.61 -8.79 33.71
N GLY A 813 1.50 -9.53 33.70
CA GLY A 813 1.29 -10.77 34.43
C GLY A 813 1.00 -12.02 33.58
N ASP A 814 0.88 -11.92 32.26
CA ASP A 814 0.65 -13.10 31.40
C ASP A 814 1.80 -13.32 30.40
N GLN A 815 2.99 -13.55 30.96
CA GLN A 815 4.05 -14.27 30.25
C GLN A 815 3.92 -15.77 30.53
N SER A 816 2.84 -16.38 30.04
CA SER A 816 2.82 -17.82 29.79
C SER A 816 3.55 -18.11 28.47
N SER A 817 4.85 -17.81 28.43
CA SER A 817 5.75 -18.52 27.51
C SER A 817 5.96 -19.91 28.09
N PRO A 818 5.92 -21.00 27.27
CA PRO A 818 6.37 -22.30 27.75
C PRO A 818 7.87 -22.19 28.00
N VAL A 819 8.24 -22.04 29.27
CA VAL A 819 9.61 -22.18 29.73
C VAL A 819 10.07 -23.59 29.32
N PRO A 820 11.15 -23.75 28.54
CA PRO A 820 11.74 -25.06 28.38
C PRO A 820 12.26 -25.48 29.75
N SER A 821 11.73 -26.59 30.27
CA SER A 821 12.15 -27.18 31.53
C SER A 821 13.63 -27.57 31.44
N ALA A 822 14.51 -26.69 31.89
CA ALA A 822 15.90 -26.99 32.13
C ALA A 822 16.01 -27.78 33.44
N THR A 823 15.94 -29.10 33.34
CA THR A 823 16.49 -30.00 34.35
C THR A 823 17.66 -30.75 33.74
N GLU A 824 18.83 -30.11 33.73
CA GLU A 824 20.10 -30.82 33.80
C GLU A 824 20.97 -30.12 34.84
N SER A 825 21.07 -30.79 35.98
CA SER A 825 22.14 -30.66 36.94
C SER A 825 23.48 -30.86 36.24
N ASN A 826 24.34 -29.84 36.27
CA ASN A 826 25.77 -30.07 36.21
C ASN A 826 26.43 -29.28 37.34
N GLU A 827 26.78 -30.03 38.37
CA GLU A 827 27.91 -29.74 39.22
C GLU A 827 29.16 -29.48 38.36
N ASP A 828 30.09 -28.74 38.97
CA ASP A 828 31.51 -28.70 38.63
C ASP A 828 32.00 -27.58 37.68
N GLN A 829 32.38 -26.45 38.30
CA GLN A 829 33.77 -25.95 38.41
C GLN A 829 33.95 -24.41 38.32
N ARG A 830 34.26 -23.87 39.52
CA ARG A 830 35.39 -22.97 39.84
C ARG A 830 35.33 -21.50 39.42
N CYS A 831 34.86 -20.68 40.36
CA CYS A 831 35.47 -19.39 40.67
C CYS A 831 36.75 -19.59 41.52
N ARG A 832 37.89 -19.11 41.03
CA ARG A 832 38.96 -18.57 41.89
C ARG A 832 39.45 -17.25 41.32
N ALA A 833 39.36 -16.26 42.20
CA ALA A 833 39.82 -14.89 42.15
C ALA A 833 41.18 -14.65 41.47
N THR A 834 41.30 -13.50 40.79
CA THR A 834 42.35 -12.49 40.99
C THR A 834 42.05 -11.25 40.14
N ALA A 835 41.91 -10.08 40.76
CA ALA A 835 42.43 -8.80 40.28
C ALA A 835 42.16 -7.70 41.32
N GLU A 836 43.09 -7.55 42.27
CA GLU A 836 43.47 -6.22 42.72
C GLU A 836 44.50 -5.67 41.72
N THR A 837 44.45 -4.34 41.54
CA THR A 837 45.28 -3.45 40.67
C THR A 837 45.08 -3.49 39.17
#